data_AF-A0A7Y5LKR1-F1
#
_entry.id   AF-A0A7Y5LKR1-F1
#
_cell.length_a   1.000
_cell.length_b   1.000
_cell.length_c   1.000
_cell.angle_alpha   90.00
_cell.angle_beta   90.00
_cell.angle_gamma   90.00
#
_symmetry.space_group_name_H-M   'P 1'
#
loop_
_entity.id
_entity.type
_entity.pdbx_description
1 polymer ?
#
loop_
_entity_poly.entity_id
_entity_poly.type
_entity_poly.pdbx_seq_one_letter_code
_entity_poly.pdbx_strand_id
1 'polypeptide(L)'
;MMDLLLILHHMKLLYTYFLILIISFHLYPQGYICAIGGGSENYNSWSDEPYRWIVQKSDSGKIIVLSVNSETNWIPDYFISFGASQAVNLRINSRSIADQQSIYDQLITARAIFIKGGDQWNYINYWKGTKTEEGIKYVFNNGGVVAGTSAGLAVLGDIDYTARYGSAVSKESFLNPFGSIIDYEDNFLNFVPDVLFDSHFIERGRFGRLIAMVFKFHFTSGRNIMGVGVDDRTAVCIEPDGIGTVMGSAAVTIFQKDSLTTYSRNGNSYTINGMKCDQLTKGWKYDFSNRRIHYIPPTAKTMDPARNWEYPATNIWLSGQNNIQNQTGSALTNFLSSVNTQKIGVIYNQGYQASVSTLTAFLTSGGYSFFTLPLNSASLNLQSSADSILTATSFILLGDSLNVISGLNDITKPAGNSFIQKAVNEKTPVYFIGNTGKTAGGNYVDRVEVNTYMSYRGLMTNNQGIGLFRDMIFQPLLFDDADYYENRTSALLWGMMVNRKRIGLYLDNSDYLRISSAGRSITSAGPMPVMVVDARNTTYVDSSTYIAGAGYKARQVVAMNELRYFISNISRTYSLDSNSILTGMKGEESGEDEKKSYIRSQNYPNPFKEATTIHYRLSEPGEVKISIYNINGESVKELRAGFLMPGIHQVTWDGRNESGDNLSSGVYAYLIHTPALIDSGKFLIVR
;
A
#
# COMPACT_ATOMS: atom_id res chain seq x y z
N MET A 1 -35.74 -59.98 -38.02
CA MET A 1 -34.29 -60.19 -37.78
C MET A 1 -33.42 -59.17 -38.52
N MET A 2 -33.86 -58.65 -39.67
CA MET A 2 -33.14 -57.62 -40.45
C MET A 2 -33.11 -56.23 -39.78
N ASP A 3 -34.12 -55.88 -38.97
CA ASP A 3 -34.16 -54.60 -38.25
C ASP A 3 -33.20 -54.50 -37.07
N LEU A 4 -32.86 -55.65 -36.43
CA LEU A 4 -31.92 -55.65 -35.30
C LEU A 4 -30.48 -55.41 -35.76
N LEU A 5 -30.13 -55.85 -36.98
CA LEU A 5 -28.81 -55.64 -37.60
C LEU A 5 -28.61 -54.19 -38.07
N LEU A 6 -29.65 -53.50 -38.53
CA LEU A 6 -29.58 -52.07 -38.87
C LEU A 6 -29.43 -51.19 -37.63
N ILE A 7 -30.12 -51.51 -36.53
CA ILE A 7 -29.99 -50.78 -35.27
C ILE A 7 -28.59 -50.98 -34.66
N LEU A 8 -28.01 -52.18 -34.74
CA LEU A 8 -26.64 -52.45 -34.29
C LEU A 8 -25.58 -51.78 -35.18
N HIS A 9 -25.84 -51.61 -36.48
CA HIS A 9 -24.93 -50.90 -37.39
C HIS A 9 -24.97 -49.37 -37.17
N HIS A 10 -26.15 -48.80 -36.92
CA HIS A 10 -26.30 -47.38 -36.57
C HIS A 10 -25.84 -47.06 -35.15
N MET A 11 -25.99 -47.97 -34.18
CA MET A 11 -25.43 -47.78 -32.84
C MET A 11 -23.90 -47.89 -32.82
N LYS A 12 -23.29 -48.75 -33.65
CA LYS A 12 -21.82 -48.76 -33.81
C LYS A 12 -21.32 -47.51 -34.54
N LEU A 13 -22.04 -47.01 -35.55
CA LEU A 13 -21.67 -45.73 -36.19
C LEU A 13 -21.81 -44.56 -35.19
N LEU A 14 -22.89 -44.49 -34.40
CA LEU A 14 -23.04 -43.45 -33.39
C LEU A 14 -22.00 -43.56 -32.27
N TYR A 15 -21.62 -44.76 -31.81
CA TYR A 15 -20.55 -44.90 -30.82
C TYR A 15 -19.17 -44.58 -31.40
N THR A 16 -18.94 -44.85 -32.69
CA THR A 16 -17.68 -44.51 -33.36
C THR A 16 -17.60 -43.01 -33.64
N TYR A 17 -18.71 -42.33 -33.96
CA TYR A 17 -18.76 -40.87 -34.08
C TYR A 17 -18.81 -40.14 -32.72
N PHE A 18 -19.29 -40.77 -31.65
CA PHE A 18 -19.25 -40.20 -30.29
C PHE A 18 -17.90 -40.42 -29.58
N LEU A 19 -17.14 -41.47 -29.94
CA LEU A 19 -15.72 -41.59 -29.55
C LEU A 19 -14.78 -40.73 -30.42
N ILE A 20 -15.24 -40.29 -31.60
CA ILE A 20 -14.50 -39.41 -32.53
C ILE A 20 -14.95 -37.94 -32.39
N LEU A 21 -15.76 -37.60 -31.38
CA LEU A 21 -15.74 -36.29 -30.75
C LEU A 21 -14.72 -36.28 -29.60
N ILE A 22 -13.51 -36.74 -29.94
CA ILE A 22 -12.21 -36.11 -29.66
C ILE A 22 -12.37 -35.07 -28.55
N ILE A 23 -12.16 -35.44 -27.29
CA ILE A 23 -10.87 -35.20 -26.62
C ILE A 23 -10.06 -34.20 -27.46
N SER A 24 -10.46 -32.94 -27.48
CA SER A 24 -9.53 -31.87 -27.81
C SER A 24 -8.38 -32.10 -26.85
N PHE A 25 -7.27 -32.60 -27.42
CA PHE A 25 -5.98 -32.68 -26.76
C PHE A 25 -5.87 -31.44 -25.89
N HIS A 26 -5.64 -31.60 -24.58
CA HIS A 26 -5.16 -30.46 -23.82
C HIS A 26 -3.87 -30.03 -24.55
N LEU A 27 -3.96 -28.89 -25.23
CA LEU A 27 -2.83 -28.18 -25.82
C LEU A 27 -1.88 -27.86 -24.68
N TYR A 28 -0.93 -28.75 -24.38
CA TYR A 28 0.28 -28.40 -23.66
C TYR A 28 1.34 -28.08 -24.72
N PRO A 29 2.10 -26.96 -24.65
CA PRO A 29 2.48 -26.20 -23.44
C PRO A 29 2.08 -24.71 -23.48
N GLN A 30 1.60 -24.14 -22.36
CA GLN A 30 1.31 -22.69 -22.25
C GLN A 30 2.59 -21.83 -22.18
N GLY A 31 3.76 -22.38 -21.83
CA GLY A 31 4.99 -21.61 -21.66
C GLY A 31 5.25 -21.25 -20.20
N TYR A 32 6.44 -20.71 -19.94
CA TYR A 32 6.92 -20.39 -18.60
C TYR A 32 6.94 -18.88 -18.39
N ILE A 33 6.56 -18.40 -17.21
CA ILE A 33 6.66 -16.98 -16.86
C ILE A 33 7.70 -16.76 -15.76
N CYS A 34 8.53 -15.72 -15.90
CA CYS A 34 9.37 -15.24 -14.80
C CYS A 34 9.16 -13.74 -14.59
N ALA A 35 8.35 -13.38 -13.60
CA ALA A 35 8.06 -12.01 -13.23
C ALA A 35 9.07 -11.54 -12.16
N ILE A 36 9.92 -10.56 -12.51
CA ILE A 36 11.00 -10.04 -11.66
C ILE A 36 10.66 -8.61 -11.20
N GLY A 37 10.69 -8.39 -9.88
CA GLY A 37 10.31 -7.12 -9.25
C GLY A 37 11.24 -5.94 -9.54
N GLY A 38 12.40 -6.18 -10.15
CA GLY A 38 13.42 -5.19 -10.44
C GLY A 38 14.66 -5.34 -9.57
N GLY A 39 15.53 -4.33 -9.62
CA GLY A 39 16.79 -4.28 -8.87
C GLY A 39 17.99 -4.66 -9.71
N SER A 40 19.16 -4.15 -9.33
CA SER A 40 20.40 -4.41 -10.07
C SER A 40 20.79 -5.88 -10.00
N GLU A 41 20.87 -6.51 -11.16
CA GLU A 41 21.39 -7.86 -11.35
C GLU A 41 22.91 -7.89 -11.11
N ASN A 42 23.40 -8.96 -10.49
CA ASN A 42 24.82 -9.17 -10.23
C ASN A 42 25.14 -10.66 -10.18
N TYR A 43 26.35 -11.04 -10.61
CA TYR A 43 26.87 -12.39 -10.47
C TYR A 43 26.99 -12.81 -9.00
N ASN A 44 26.71 -14.09 -8.71
CA ASN A 44 26.77 -14.70 -7.39
C ASN A 44 25.87 -13.98 -6.38
N SER A 45 24.72 -13.48 -6.84
CA SER A 45 23.79 -12.68 -6.03
C SER A 45 22.36 -13.21 -6.15
N TRP A 46 21.40 -12.42 -5.65
CA TRP A 46 19.97 -12.73 -5.67
C TRP A 46 19.45 -13.10 -7.08
N SER A 47 20.04 -12.51 -8.13
CA SER A 47 19.61 -12.66 -9.52
C SER A 47 20.06 -13.97 -10.16
N ASP A 48 21.03 -14.69 -9.60
CA ASP A 48 21.53 -15.93 -10.22
C ASP A 48 20.44 -16.99 -10.36
N GLU A 49 19.62 -17.13 -9.31
CA GLU A 49 18.59 -18.14 -9.23
C GLU A 49 17.49 -17.98 -10.30
N PRO A 50 16.79 -16.82 -10.42
CA PRO A 50 15.77 -16.65 -11.44
C PRO A 50 16.34 -16.65 -12.88
N TYR A 51 17.54 -16.12 -13.11
CA TYR A 51 18.10 -16.07 -14.47
C TYR A 51 18.60 -17.45 -14.92
N ARG A 52 19.19 -18.23 -14.01
CA ARG A 52 19.51 -19.63 -14.28
C ARG A 52 18.25 -20.46 -14.54
N TRP A 53 17.16 -20.19 -13.82
CA TRP A 53 15.87 -20.84 -14.08
C TRP A 53 15.36 -20.55 -15.50
N ILE A 54 15.44 -19.29 -15.96
CA ILE A 54 15.08 -18.92 -17.34
C ILE A 54 15.92 -19.73 -18.35
N VAL A 55 17.25 -19.81 -18.17
CA VAL A 55 18.12 -20.57 -19.07
C VAL A 55 17.74 -22.05 -19.08
N GLN A 56 17.56 -22.65 -17.89
CA GLN A 56 17.20 -24.06 -17.75
C GLN A 56 15.85 -24.38 -18.41
N LYS A 57 14.82 -23.55 -18.19
CA LYS A 57 13.50 -23.74 -18.80
C LYS A 57 13.45 -23.41 -20.29
N SER A 58 14.47 -22.71 -20.79
CA SER A 58 14.65 -22.47 -22.23
C SER A 58 15.45 -23.57 -22.94
N ASP A 59 15.72 -24.70 -22.27
CA ASP A 59 16.61 -25.78 -22.74
C ASP A 59 17.99 -25.27 -23.18
N SER A 60 18.54 -24.27 -22.48
CA SER A 60 19.78 -23.59 -22.87
C SER A 60 19.74 -23.00 -24.29
N GLY A 61 18.54 -22.73 -24.82
CA GLY A 61 18.32 -22.23 -26.16
C GLY A 61 18.68 -20.76 -26.33
N LYS A 62 18.29 -20.20 -27.48
CA LYS A 62 18.47 -18.78 -27.79
C LYS A 62 17.57 -17.91 -26.92
N ILE A 63 18.14 -16.86 -26.33
CA ILE A 63 17.42 -15.87 -25.54
C ILE A 63 17.43 -14.51 -26.27
N ILE A 64 16.27 -13.88 -26.42
CA ILE A 64 16.15 -12.52 -26.97
C ILE A 64 15.76 -11.56 -25.85
N VAL A 65 16.58 -10.54 -25.65
CA VAL A 65 16.39 -9.48 -24.67
C VAL A 65 15.74 -8.29 -25.36
N LEU A 66 14.47 -8.01 -25.04
CA LEU A 66 13.67 -6.93 -25.62
C LEU A 66 13.74 -5.66 -24.79
N SER A 67 13.91 -4.53 -25.47
CA SER A 67 13.85 -3.18 -24.89
C SER A 67 13.40 -2.16 -25.94
N VAL A 68 12.89 -1.01 -25.48
CA VAL A 68 12.70 0.18 -26.34
C VAL A 68 13.96 1.06 -26.39
N ASN A 69 14.92 0.81 -25.51
CA ASN A 69 16.18 1.54 -25.44
C ASN A 69 17.31 0.74 -26.08
N SER A 70 18.41 1.43 -26.37
CA SER A 70 19.66 0.75 -26.71
C SER A 70 20.27 0.20 -25.42
N GLU A 71 20.56 -1.10 -25.40
CA GLU A 71 21.06 -1.81 -24.22
C GLU A 71 22.50 -2.27 -24.40
N THR A 72 23.23 -2.41 -23.29
CA THR A 72 24.55 -3.06 -23.30
C THR A 72 24.40 -4.59 -23.37
N ASN A 73 25.48 -5.30 -23.70
CA ASN A 73 25.47 -6.77 -23.74
C ASN A 73 25.51 -7.43 -22.36
N TRP A 74 25.49 -6.67 -21.26
CA TRP A 74 25.62 -7.25 -19.92
C TRP A 74 24.58 -8.33 -19.61
N ILE A 75 23.29 -8.11 -19.94
CA ILE A 75 22.23 -9.10 -19.72
C ILE A 75 22.39 -10.32 -20.64
N PRO A 76 22.59 -10.15 -21.97
CA PRO A 76 22.98 -11.26 -22.84
C PRO A 76 24.16 -12.09 -22.32
N ASP A 77 25.27 -11.44 -21.95
CA ASP A 77 26.47 -12.09 -21.44
C ASP A 77 26.19 -12.84 -20.13
N TYR A 78 25.32 -12.28 -19.29
CA TYR A 78 24.86 -12.92 -18.06
C TYR A 78 24.07 -14.21 -18.33
N PHE A 79 23.16 -14.21 -19.31
CA PHE A 79 22.47 -15.44 -19.73
C PHE A 79 23.42 -16.48 -20.32
N ILE A 80 24.39 -16.05 -21.14
CA ILE A 80 25.44 -16.94 -21.69
C ILE A 80 26.26 -17.56 -20.57
N SER A 81 26.57 -16.80 -19.51
CA SER A 81 27.31 -17.30 -18.35
C SER A 81 26.61 -18.45 -17.61
N PHE A 82 25.28 -18.54 -17.71
CA PHE A 82 24.49 -19.65 -17.17
C PHE A 82 24.21 -20.76 -18.17
N GLY A 83 24.76 -20.66 -19.39
CA GLY A 83 24.71 -21.71 -20.41
C GLY A 83 23.65 -21.53 -21.50
N ALA A 84 23.15 -20.31 -21.73
CA ALA A 84 22.38 -20.05 -22.94
C ALA A 84 23.26 -20.18 -24.19
N SER A 85 22.79 -20.89 -25.22
CA SER A 85 23.54 -21.11 -26.46
C SER A 85 23.75 -19.81 -27.26
N GLN A 86 22.83 -18.87 -27.14
CA GLN A 86 22.94 -17.52 -27.66
C GLN A 86 22.06 -16.59 -26.83
N ALA A 87 22.52 -15.36 -26.59
CA ALA A 87 21.67 -14.30 -26.10
C ALA A 87 21.96 -13.00 -26.86
N VAL A 88 20.91 -12.26 -27.24
CA VAL A 88 21.06 -11.01 -28.01
C VAL A 88 20.05 -9.96 -27.59
N ASN A 89 20.44 -8.69 -27.65
CA ASN A 89 19.52 -7.57 -27.51
C ASN A 89 18.77 -7.34 -28.83
N LEU A 90 17.47 -7.10 -28.74
CA LEU A 90 16.62 -6.67 -29.84
C LEU A 90 15.82 -5.43 -29.41
N ARG A 91 16.12 -4.30 -30.05
CA ARG A 91 15.47 -3.03 -29.76
C ARG A 91 14.24 -2.82 -30.63
N ILE A 92 13.08 -2.62 -30.00
CA ILE A 92 11.79 -2.42 -30.68
C ILE A 92 11.13 -1.15 -30.12
N ASN A 93 11.52 0.02 -30.63
CA ASN A 93 11.22 1.31 -30.01
C ASN A 93 10.16 2.15 -30.75
N SER A 94 9.43 1.55 -31.68
CA SER A 94 8.33 2.20 -32.40
C SER A 94 7.36 1.17 -32.94
N ARG A 95 6.11 1.60 -33.18
CA ARG A 95 5.09 0.73 -33.78
C ARG A 95 5.47 0.27 -35.19
N SER A 96 6.14 1.12 -35.97
CA SER A 96 6.60 0.78 -37.32
C SER A 96 7.64 -0.34 -37.32
N ILE A 97 8.55 -0.36 -36.35
CA ILE A 97 9.51 -1.46 -36.19
C ILE A 97 8.80 -2.68 -35.63
N ALA A 98 7.95 -2.49 -34.62
CA ALA A 98 7.25 -3.58 -33.94
C ALA A 98 6.38 -4.42 -34.88
N ASP A 99 5.86 -3.82 -35.95
CA ASP A 99 4.98 -4.49 -36.90
C ASP A 99 5.70 -5.06 -38.15
N GLN A 100 7.03 -5.07 -38.15
CA GLN A 100 7.79 -5.69 -39.24
C GLN A 100 7.76 -7.22 -39.13
N GLN A 101 7.53 -7.89 -40.26
CA GLN A 101 7.59 -9.36 -40.34
C GLN A 101 8.98 -9.90 -39.91
N SER A 102 10.05 -9.18 -40.22
CA SER A 102 11.42 -9.53 -39.80
C SER A 102 11.60 -9.58 -38.29
N ILE A 103 10.83 -8.81 -37.51
CA ILE A 103 10.83 -8.88 -36.05
C ILE A 103 10.16 -10.17 -35.58
N TYR A 104 8.98 -10.49 -36.11
CA TYR A 104 8.33 -11.78 -35.83
C TYR A 104 9.25 -12.96 -36.14
N ASP A 105 9.84 -12.98 -37.34
CA ASP A 105 10.72 -14.06 -37.80
C ASP A 105 11.94 -14.22 -36.89
N GLN A 106 12.47 -13.13 -36.32
CA GLN A 106 13.54 -13.19 -35.33
C GLN A 106 13.04 -13.72 -33.98
N LEU A 107 11.89 -13.23 -33.49
CA LEU A 107 11.35 -13.61 -32.19
C LEU A 107 11.04 -15.10 -32.10
N ILE A 108 10.43 -15.69 -33.13
CA ILE A 108 10.04 -17.12 -33.12
C ILE A 108 11.24 -18.09 -33.10
N THR A 109 12.46 -17.60 -33.30
CA THR A 109 13.69 -18.41 -33.13
C THR A 109 14.13 -18.55 -31.67
N ALA A 110 13.55 -17.77 -30.77
CA ALA A 110 13.92 -17.78 -29.35
C ALA A 110 13.29 -18.96 -28.61
N ARG A 111 14.02 -19.49 -27.62
CA ARG A 111 13.46 -20.35 -26.57
C ARG A 111 13.09 -19.57 -25.31
N ALA A 112 13.65 -18.37 -25.15
CA ALA A 112 13.21 -17.42 -24.14
C ALA A 112 13.21 -15.98 -24.64
N ILE A 113 12.23 -15.21 -24.17
CA ILE A 113 12.16 -13.76 -24.35
C ILE A 113 12.27 -13.11 -22.97
N PHE A 114 13.16 -12.13 -22.85
CA PHE A 114 13.32 -11.34 -21.62
C PHE A 114 13.00 -9.87 -21.91
N ILE A 115 11.98 -9.31 -21.26
CA ILE A 115 11.55 -7.92 -21.42
C ILE A 115 12.21 -7.05 -20.33
N LYS A 116 13.01 -6.07 -20.73
CA LYS A 116 13.75 -5.19 -19.81
C LYS A 116 12.83 -4.24 -19.03
N GLY A 117 13.40 -3.64 -17.98
CA GLY A 117 12.79 -2.50 -17.30
C GLY A 117 12.74 -1.23 -18.16
N GLY A 118 11.99 -0.23 -17.72
CA GLY A 118 11.72 0.99 -18.48
C GLY A 118 10.39 1.59 -18.08
N ASP A 119 9.62 2.01 -19.07
CA ASP A 119 8.23 2.45 -18.92
C ASP A 119 7.32 1.45 -19.65
N GLN A 120 6.42 0.81 -18.90
CA GLN A 120 5.54 -0.23 -19.45
C GLN A 120 4.57 0.31 -20.51
N TRP A 121 4.23 1.60 -20.46
CA TRP A 121 3.38 2.22 -21.47
C TRP A 121 4.03 2.12 -22.85
N ASN A 122 5.35 2.21 -22.95
CA ASN A 122 6.03 2.11 -24.23
C ASN A 122 5.88 0.70 -24.85
N TYR A 123 5.90 -0.36 -24.04
CA TYR A 123 5.68 -1.72 -24.52
C TYR A 123 4.26 -1.90 -25.04
N ILE A 124 3.26 -1.46 -24.26
CA ILE A 124 1.84 -1.52 -24.66
C ILE A 124 1.62 -0.69 -25.93
N ASN A 125 2.07 0.58 -25.93
CA ASN A 125 1.83 1.53 -27.01
C ASN A 125 2.51 1.13 -28.34
N TYR A 126 3.71 0.53 -28.28
CA TYR A 126 4.43 0.15 -29.49
C TYR A 126 4.14 -1.25 -29.97
N TRP A 127 3.94 -2.23 -29.07
CA TRP A 127 3.91 -3.64 -29.45
C TRP A 127 2.49 -4.21 -29.56
N LYS A 128 1.51 -3.65 -28.85
CA LYS A 128 0.13 -4.15 -28.88
C LYS A 128 -0.44 -4.11 -30.30
N GLY A 129 -1.04 -5.20 -30.75
CA GLY A 129 -1.60 -5.39 -32.08
C GLY A 129 -0.56 -5.29 -33.18
N THR A 130 0.64 -5.85 -32.97
CA THR A 130 1.73 -5.89 -33.96
C THR A 130 2.38 -7.27 -34.05
N LYS A 131 3.20 -7.47 -35.08
CA LYS A 131 4.08 -8.65 -35.23
C LYS A 131 4.98 -8.95 -34.04
N THR A 132 5.33 -7.96 -33.23
CA THR A 132 6.08 -8.19 -31.98
C THR A 132 5.25 -8.93 -30.95
N GLU A 133 4.01 -8.49 -30.68
CA GLU A 133 3.11 -9.19 -29.75
C GLU A 133 2.84 -10.62 -30.23
N GLU A 134 2.55 -10.79 -31.53
CA GLU A 134 2.35 -12.12 -32.13
C GLU A 134 3.57 -13.03 -31.92
N GLY A 135 4.79 -12.52 -32.11
CA GLY A 135 6.02 -13.28 -31.93
C GLY A 135 6.29 -13.66 -30.46
N ILE A 136 6.03 -12.75 -29.52
CA ILE A 136 6.17 -13.04 -28.08
C ILE A 136 5.16 -14.12 -27.68
N LYS A 137 3.89 -13.97 -28.07
CA LYS A 137 2.83 -14.96 -27.81
C LYS A 137 3.15 -16.30 -28.46
N TYR A 138 3.73 -16.31 -29.66
CA TYR A 138 4.17 -17.55 -30.31
C TYR A 138 5.20 -18.30 -29.47
N VAL A 139 6.24 -17.61 -28.98
CA VAL A 139 7.27 -18.26 -28.14
C VAL A 139 6.67 -18.84 -26.88
N PHE A 140 5.80 -18.09 -26.19
CA PHE A 140 5.08 -18.57 -25.01
C PHE A 140 4.24 -19.83 -25.31
N ASN A 141 3.35 -19.74 -26.29
CA ASN A 141 2.43 -20.82 -26.68
C ASN A 141 3.14 -22.07 -27.25
N ASN A 142 4.43 -21.99 -27.59
CA ASN A 142 5.25 -23.12 -28.01
C ASN A 142 6.18 -23.61 -26.88
N GLY A 143 5.85 -23.31 -25.62
CA GLY A 143 6.56 -23.80 -24.44
C GLY A 143 7.84 -23.04 -24.08
N GLY A 144 8.09 -21.90 -24.70
CA GLY A 144 9.20 -21.01 -24.37
C GLY A 144 8.98 -20.26 -23.06
N VAL A 145 10.05 -19.60 -22.60
CA VAL A 145 10.01 -18.75 -21.40
C VAL A 145 9.75 -17.29 -21.81
N VAL A 146 8.80 -16.62 -21.17
CA VAL A 146 8.69 -15.16 -21.22
C VAL A 146 8.95 -14.59 -19.83
N ALA A 147 10.02 -13.81 -19.71
CA ALA A 147 10.45 -13.19 -18.47
C ALA A 147 10.39 -11.66 -18.61
N GLY A 148 10.22 -10.96 -17.49
CA GLY A 148 10.18 -9.51 -17.49
C GLY A 148 10.62 -8.93 -16.15
N THR A 149 11.38 -7.84 -16.19
CA THR A 149 11.82 -7.12 -14.98
C THR A 149 11.23 -5.72 -14.94
N SER A 150 10.77 -5.28 -13.77
CA SER A 150 10.21 -3.93 -13.57
C SER A 150 9.03 -3.65 -14.51
N ALA A 151 9.17 -2.75 -15.51
CA ALA A 151 8.17 -2.53 -16.55
C ALA A 151 7.87 -3.78 -17.40
N GLY A 152 8.88 -4.62 -17.65
CA GLY A 152 8.68 -5.88 -18.36
C GLY A 152 7.85 -6.88 -17.56
N LEU A 153 7.91 -6.86 -16.22
CA LEU A 153 7.02 -7.64 -15.36
C LEU A 153 5.57 -7.15 -15.46
N ALA A 154 5.38 -5.84 -15.58
CA ALA A 154 4.07 -5.21 -15.53
C ALA A 154 3.15 -5.54 -16.72
N VAL A 155 3.70 -6.18 -17.77
CA VAL A 155 2.99 -6.60 -18.98
C VAL A 155 2.82 -8.12 -19.11
N LEU A 156 3.16 -8.89 -18.08
CA LEU A 156 3.05 -10.36 -18.10
C LEU A 156 1.68 -10.85 -17.58
N GLY A 157 0.87 -9.95 -17.03
CA GLY A 157 -0.41 -10.29 -16.46
C GLY A 157 -1.47 -10.57 -17.52
N ASP A 158 -2.66 -10.90 -17.05
CA ASP A 158 -3.88 -10.80 -17.83
C ASP A 158 -4.42 -9.36 -17.85
N ILE A 159 -4.05 -8.57 -16.83
CA ILE A 159 -4.38 -7.15 -16.73
C ILE A 159 -3.09 -6.39 -16.41
N ASP A 160 -2.79 -5.41 -17.23
CA ASP A 160 -1.59 -4.61 -17.13
C ASP A 160 -1.91 -3.21 -16.59
N TYR A 161 -1.18 -2.77 -15.57
CA TYR A 161 -1.22 -1.38 -15.14
C TYR A 161 -0.39 -0.51 -16.09
N THR A 162 -1.04 0.33 -16.90
CA THR A 162 -0.41 0.98 -18.06
C THR A 162 0.63 2.03 -17.69
N ALA A 163 0.47 2.69 -16.53
CA ALA A 163 1.24 3.89 -16.14
C ALA A 163 1.28 5.02 -17.19
N ARG A 164 0.33 5.04 -18.14
CA ARG A 164 0.26 6.02 -19.24
C ARG A 164 0.31 7.47 -18.79
N TYR A 165 -0.30 7.77 -17.64
CA TYR A 165 -0.41 9.12 -17.09
C TYR A 165 0.60 9.38 -15.95
N GLY A 166 1.64 8.54 -15.84
CA GLY A 166 2.59 8.53 -14.74
C GLY A 166 2.32 7.41 -13.74
N SER A 167 3.25 7.22 -12.80
CA SER A 167 3.15 6.17 -11.79
C SER A 167 2.25 6.57 -10.64
N ALA A 168 1.24 5.73 -10.35
CA ALA A 168 0.40 5.88 -9.18
C ALA A 168 1.22 5.65 -7.90
N VAL A 169 0.88 6.42 -6.87
CA VAL A 169 1.50 6.40 -5.53
C VAL A 169 0.43 6.00 -4.51
N SER A 170 0.81 5.24 -3.48
CA SER A 170 -0.14 4.55 -2.60
C SER A 170 -1.05 5.50 -1.82
N LYS A 171 -0.51 6.62 -1.35
CA LYS A 171 -1.25 7.63 -0.57
C LYS A 171 -2.42 8.21 -1.39
N GLU A 172 -2.14 8.63 -2.61
CA GLU A 172 -3.10 9.20 -3.55
C GLU A 172 -4.08 8.16 -4.06
N SER A 173 -3.60 6.94 -4.32
CA SER A 173 -4.42 5.82 -4.77
C SER A 173 -5.45 5.42 -3.72
N PHE A 174 -5.11 5.52 -2.43
CA PHE A 174 -6.04 5.29 -1.34
C PHE A 174 -7.06 6.42 -1.17
N LEU A 175 -6.66 7.68 -1.37
CA LEU A 175 -7.60 8.81 -1.35
C LEU A 175 -8.60 8.75 -2.51
N ASN A 176 -8.13 8.35 -3.70
CA ASN A 176 -8.96 8.27 -4.89
C ASN A 176 -8.62 7.04 -5.74
N PRO A 177 -9.14 5.85 -5.37
CA PRO A 177 -8.90 4.62 -6.13
C PRO A 177 -9.41 4.68 -7.57
N PHE A 178 -10.35 5.59 -7.88
CA PHE A 178 -10.97 5.71 -9.20
C PHE A 178 -10.37 6.82 -10.06
N GLY A 179 -9.27 7.45 -9.62
CA GLY A 179 -8.53 8.43 -10.41
C GLY A 179 -8.03 7.87 -11.75
N SER A 180 -7.79 8.75 -12.71
CA SER A 180 -7.28 8.41 -14.05
C SER A 180 -5.83 7.91 -14.04
N ILE A 181 -5.07 8.16 -12.97
CA ILE A 181 -3.68 7.69 -12.82
C ILE A 181 -3.58 6.16 -12.76
N ILE A 182 -4.65 5.49 -12.31
CA ILE A 182 -4.81 4.04 -12.37
C ILE A 182 -5.54 3.70 -13.66
N ASP A 183 -4.82 3.23 -14.66
CA ASP A 183 -5.33 2.90 -16.00
C ASP A 183 -4.88 1.49 -16.37
N TYR A 184 -5.71 0.77 -17.13
CA TYR A 184 -5.53 -0.66 -17.40
C TYR A 184 -5.49 -0.95 -18.90
N GLU A 185 -4.73 -1.98 -19.26
CA GLU A 185 -4.81 -2.68 -20.53
C GLU A 185 -5.05 -4.16 -20.26
N ASP A 186 -6.07 -4.76 -20.89
CA ASP A 186 -6.44 -6.17 -20.71
C ASP A 186 -6.49 -6.96 -22.04
N ASN A 187 -5.94 -6.40 -23.11
CA ASN A 187 -5.87 -7.03 -24.43
C ASN A 187 -4.48 -6.85 -25.06
N PHE A 188 -3.43 -7.23 -24.33
CA PHE A 188 -2.04 -7.21 -24.81
C PHE A 188 -1.41 -8.60 -24.75
N LEU A 189 -0.60 -8.95 -23.74
CA LEU A 189 0.09 -10.24 -23.72
C LEU A 189 -0.75 -11.36 -23.07
N ASN A 190 -1.44 -11.07 -21.97
CA ASN A 190 -2.42 -11.95 -21.33
C ASN A 190 -1.90 -13.34 -20.92
N PHE A 191 -0.70 -13.41 -20.32
CA PHE A 191 -0.06 -14.70 -20.04
C PHE A 191 -0.46 -15.36 -18.72
N VAL A 192 -0.74 -14.57 -17.68
CA VAL A 192 -1.10 -15.11 -16.36
C VAL A 192 -2.54 -14.74 -16.04
N PRO A 193 -3.50 -15.68 -16.20
CA PRO A 193 -4.93 -15.41 -16.06
C PRO A 193 -5.31 -14.75 -14.74
N ASP A 194 -6.19 -13.74 -14.81
CA ASP A 194 -6.68 -12.96 -13.67
C ASP A 194 -5.59 -12.34 -12.77
N VAL A 195 -4.36 -12.16 -13.25
CA VAL A 195 -3.27 -11.53 -12.50
C VAL A 195 -2.96 -10.14 -13.04
N LEU A 196 -2.81 -9.20 -12.11
CA LEU A 196 -2.16 -7.90 -12.31
C LEU A 196 -0.88 -7.87 -11.49
N PHE A 197 0.26 -7.71 -12.15
CA PHE A 197 1.55 -7.61 -11.47
C PHE A 197 1.93 -6.16 -11.13
N ASP A 198 2.64 -5.99 -10.01
CA ASP A 198 3.28 -4.74 -9.64
C ASP A 198 4.73 -5.00 -9.21
N SER A 199 5.67 -4.22 -9.75
CA SER A 199 7.10 -4.33 -9.46
C SER A 199 7.52 -3.36 -8.37
N HIS A 200 8.77 -3.48 -7.91
CA HIS A 200 9.39 -2.54 -7.00
C HIS A 200 8.57 -2.30 -5.73
N PHE A 201 8.03 -3.39 -5.20
CA PHE A 201 6.80 -3.34 -4.43
C PHE A 201 6.98 -2.73 -3.05
N ILE A 202 7.65 -3.42 -2.11
CA ILE A 202 7.82 -2.91 -0.75
C ILE A 202 8.73 -1.69 -0.67
N GLU A 203 9.78 -1.61 -1.50
CA GLU A 203 10.76 -0.53 -1.38
C GLU A 203 10.23 0.82 -1.87
N ARG A 204 9.19 0.81 -2.72
CA ARG A 204 8.45 2.02 -3.11
C ARG A 204 7.09 2.14 -2.42
N GLY A 205 6.82 1.33 -1.39
CA GLY A 205 5.60 1.40 -0.60
C GLY A 205 4.32 1.16 -1.41
N ARG A 206 4.36 0.28 -2.43
CA ARG A 206 3.31 0.13 -3.47
C ARG A 206 2.13 -0.76 -3.10
N PHE A 207 2.10 -1.29 -1.88
CA PHE A 207 0.97 -2.12 -1.44
C PHE A 207 -0.36 -1.38 -1.47
N GLY A 208 -0.38 -0.08 -1.15
CA GLY A 208 -1.62 0.69 -1.19
C GLY A 208 -2.17 0.91 -2.60
N ARG A 209 -1.30 1.22 -3.57
CA ARG A 209 -1.73 1.37 -4.96
C ARG A 209 -2.22 0.04 -5.57
N LEU A 210 -1.56 -1.08 -5.26
CA LEU A 210 -1.97 -2.38 -5.78
C LEU A 210 -3.35 -2.79 -5.25
N ILE A 211 -3.60 -2.56 -3.95
CA ILE A 211 -4.93 -2.77 -3.36
C ILE A 211 -5.97 -1.88 -4.04
N ALA A 212 -5.67 -0.60 -4.24
CA ALA A 212 -6.56 0.33 -4.94
C ALA A 212 -6.83 -0.10 -6.39
N MET A 213 -5.83 -0.64 -7.08
CA MET A 213 -5.97 -1.19 -8.44
C MET A 213 -6.96 -2.36 -8.46
N VAL A 214 -6.71 -3.39 -7.65
CA VAL A 214 -7.59 -4.58 -7.56
C VAL A 214 -9.02 -4.17 -7.17
N PHE A 215 -9.16 -3.23 -6.23
CA PHE A 215 -10.45 -2.70 -5.81
C PHE A 215 -11.17 -1.95 -6.93
N LYS A 216 -10.49 -1.03 -7.63
CA LYS A 216 -11.06 -0.29 -8.77
C LYS A 216 -11.51 -1.27 -9.86
N PHE A 217 -10.66 -2.23 -10.21
CA PHE A 217 -10.94 -3.19 -11.29
C PHE A 217 -12.24 -3.97 -11.05
N HIS A 218 -12.48 -4.42 -9.81
CA HIS A 218 -13.74 -5.08 -9.43
C HIS A 218 -14.97 -4.24 -9.80
N PHE A 219 -14.96 -2.94 -9.52
CA PHE A 219 -16.11 -2.07 -9.80
C PHE A 219 -16.20 -1.64 -11.26
N THR A 220 -15.10 -1.60 -12.01
CA THR A 220 -15.10 -1.18 -13.41
C THR A 220 -15.37 -2.32 -14.38
N SER A 221 -14.96 -3.56 -14.06
CA SER A 221 -15.12 -4.72 -14.95
C SER A 221 -16.07 -5.80 -14.41
N GLY A 222 -16.37 -5.81 -13.11
CA GLY A 222 -17.09 -6.90 -12.44
C GLY A 222 -16.26 -8.16 -12.18
N ARG A 223 -14.99 -8.20 -12.60
CA ARG A 223 -14.09 -9.36 -12.42
C ARG A 223 -13.27 -9.24 -11.13
N ASN A 224 -13.03 -10.38 -10.48
CA ASN A 224 -12.16 -10.46 -9.30
C ASN A 224 -10.78 -10.98 -9.71
N ILE A 225 -9.78 -10.10 -9.72
CA ILE A 225 -8.40 -10.43 -10.08
C ILE A 225 -7.52 -10.57 -8.83
N MET A 226 -6.34 -11.16 -9.00
CA MET A 226 -5.25 -11.16 -8.03
C MET A 226 -4.30 -10.00 -8.33
N GLY A 227 -3.97 -9.21 -7.31
CA GLY A 227 -2.86 -8.26 -7.37
C GLY A 227 -1.60 -8.90 -6.83
N VAL A 228 -0.53 -8.95 -7.63
CA VAL A 228 0.73 -9.64 -7.28
C VAL A 228 1.87 -8.63 -7.25
N GLY A 229 2.23 -8.19 -6.05
CA GLY A 229 3.37 -7.31 -5.81
C GLY A 229 4.66 -8.12 -5.66
N VAL A 230 5.63 -7.88 -6.53
CA VAL A 230 6.96 -8.51 -6.48
C VAL A 230 7.99 -7.48 -6.04
N ASP A 231 8.62 -7.73 -4.90
CA ASP A 231 9.63 -6.83 -4.34
C ASP A 231 10.87 -6.71 -5.23
N ASP A 232 11.59 -5.60 -5.09
CA ASP A 232 12.93 -5.46 -5.65
C ASP A 232 13.85 -6.62 -5.23
N ARG A 233 14.66 -7.10 -6.19
CA ARG A 233 15.55 -8.26 -6.07
C ARG A 233 14.82 -9.55 -5.72
N THR A 234 13.61 -9.73 -6.25
CA THR A 234 12.74 -10.90 -6.03
C THR A 234 12.06 -11.26 -7.36
N ALA A 235 11.73 -12.54 -7.52
CA ALA A 235 11.01 -13.04 -8.68
C ALA A 235 9.96 -14.08 -8.28
N VAL A 236 8.93 -14.23 -9.12
CA VAL A 236 8.05 -15.40 -9.13
C VAL A 236 8.13 -16.06 -10.50
N CYS A 237 8.54 -17.33 -10.51
CA CYS A 237 8.71 -18.13 -11.71
C CYS A 237 7.58 -19.17 -11.80
N ILE A 238 6.70 -19.01 -12.78
CA ILE A 238 5.45 -19.76 -12.96
C ILE A 238 5.63 -20.80 -14.05
N GLU A 239 5.32 -22.05 -13.71
CA GLU A 239 5.33 -23.19 -14.62
C GLU A 239 3.99 -23.29 -15.41
N PRO A 240 3.92 -24.05 -16.51
CA PRO A 240 2.72 -24.17 -17.34
C PRO A 240 1.47 -24.70 -16.62
N ASP A 241 1.64 -25.32 -15.45
CA ASP A 241 0.56 -25.79 -14.58
C ASP A 241 0.00 -24.69 -13.65
N GLY A 242 0.53 -23.47 -13.74
CA GLY A 242 0.13 -22.32 -12.93
C GLY A 242 0.81 -22.25 -11.56
N ILE A 243 1.77 -23.15 -11.26
CA ILE A 243 2.50 -23.12 -10.00
C ILE A 243 3.70 -22.16 -10.10
N GLY A 244 3.66 -21.08 -9.32
CA GLY A 244 4.75 -20.11 -9.21
C GLY A 244 5.63 -20.35 -8.00
N THR A 245 6.95 -20.37 -8.20
CA THR A 245 7.96 -20.45 -7.14
C THR A 245 8.57 -19.08 -6.89
N VAL A 246 8.62 -18.66 -5.62
CA VAL A 246 9.28 -17.40 -5.22
C VAL A 246 10.79 -17.58 -5.11
N MET A 247 11.55 -16.66 -5.68
CA MET A 247 13.02 -16.65 -5.70
C MET A 247 13.56 -15.25 -5.35
N GLY A 248 14.81 -15.18 -4.90
CA GLY A 248 15.48 -13.91 -4.60
C GLY A 248 15.49 -13.51 -3.13
N SER A 249 15.48 -12.21 -2.85
CA SER A 249 15.92 -11.63 -1.58
C SER A 249 14.82 -11.14 -0.63
N ALA A 250 13.60 -10.92 -1.11
CA ALA A 250 12.48 -10.41 -0.32
C ALA A 250 11.22 -11.24 -0.56
N ALA A 251 10.07 -10.61 -0.80
CA ALA A 251 8.79 -11.30 -0.88
C ALA A 251 7.99 -11.02 -2.16
N VAL A 252 7.04 -11.93 -2.40
CA VAL A 252 5.92 -11.75 -3.33
C VAL A 252 4.66 -11.65 -2.49
N THR A 253 3.91 -10.57 -2.66
CA THR A 253 2.69 -10.28 -1.92
C THR A 253 1.48 -10.41 -2.83
N ILE A 254 0.53 -11.27 -2.48
CA ILE A 254 -0.63 -11.59 -3.30
C ILE A 254 -1.90 -11.14 -2.58
N PHE A 255 -2.56 -10.13 -3.14
CA PHE A 255 -3.85 -9.63 -2.67
C PHE A 255 -4.99 -10.18 -3.51
N GLN A 256 -6.04 -10.67 -2.85
CA GLN A 256 -7.19 -11.21 -3.55
C GLN A 256 -8.51 -11.10 -2.81
N LYS A 257 -9.59 -11.16 -3.59
CA LYS A 257 -10.96 -11.29 -3.09
C LYS A 257 -11.35 -12.77 -3.04
N ASP A 258 -11.73 -13.23 -1.86
CA ASP A 258 -12.38 -14.54 -1.67
C ASP A 258 -13.81 -14.36 -1.10
N SER A 259 -14.38 -15.44 -0.53
CA SER A 259 -15.72 -15.46 0.06
C SER A 259 -15.84 -14.65 1.36
N LEU A 260 -14.73 -14.36 2.05
CA LEU A 260 -14.71 -13.56 3.28
C LEU A 260 -14.44 -12.08 3.01
N THR A 261 -13.94 -11.75 1.82
CA THR A 261 -13.71 -10.36 1.41
C THR A 261 -15.02 -9.69 1.00
N THR A 262 -15.33 -8.51 1.56
CA THR A 262 -16.43 -7.66 1.06
C THR A 262 -15.93 -6.29 0.62
N TYR A 263 -16.39 -5.86 -0.55
CA TYR A 263 -16.12 -4.54 -1.10
C TYR A 263 -17.41 -3.72 -1.07
N SER A 264 -17.33 -2.48 -0.62
CA SER A 264 -18.47 -1.55 -0.67
C SER A 264 -18.01 -0.19 -1.16
N ARG A 265 -18.84 0.47 -1.97
CA ARG A 265 -18.59 1.84 -2.42
C ARG A 265 -19.89 2.63 -2.48
N ASN A 266 -19.84 3.88 -2.04
CA ASN A 266 -20.88 4.88 -2.24
C ASN A 266 -20.24 6.25 -2.55
N GLY A 267 -20.29 6.66 -3.82
CA GLY A 267 -19.54 7.83 -4.31
C GLY A 267 -18.03 7.66 -4.09
N ASN A 268 -17.44 8.56 -3.31
CA ASN A 268 -16.03 8.50 -2.91
C ASN A 268 -15.80 7.69 -1.62
N SER A 269 -16.87 7.35 -0.88
CA SER A 269 -16.75 6.52 0.32
C SER A 269 -16.60 5.05 -0.06
N TYR A 270 -15.70 4.33 0.57
CA TYR A 270 -15.49 2.91 0.31
C TYR A 270 -14.97 2.14 1.51
N THR A 271 -15.21 0.82 1.48
CA THR A 271 -14.59 -0.13 2.41
C THR A 271 -14.15 -1.39 1.69
N ILE A 272 -13.06 -1.94 2.20
CA ILE A 272 -12.47 -3.23 1.85
C ILE A 272 -12.39 -3.99 3.17
N ASN A 273 -13.27 -4.95 3.40
CA ASN A 273 -13.23 -5.75 4.64
C ASN A 273 -12.70 -7.13 4.33
N GLY A 274 -11.64 -7.54 5.02
CA GLY A 274 -11.13 -8.90 5.01
C GLY A 274 -10.48 -9.32 3.69
N MET A 275 -9.87 -8.39 2.95
CA MET A 275 -9.12 -8.73 1.74
C MET A 275 -8.00 -9.70 2.08
N LYS A 276 -7.99 -10.87 1.43
CA LYS A 276 -6.98 -11.90 1.67
C LYS A 276 -5.64 -11.42 1.14
N CYS A 277 -4.59 -11.64 1.93
CA CYS A 277 -3.22 -11.39 1.56
C CYS A 277 -2.36 -12.59 1.96
N ASP A 278 -1.56 -13.08 1.02
CA ASP A 278 -0.49 -14.03 1.27
C ASP A 278 0.83 -13.36 0.88
N GLN A 279 1.76 -13.23 1.84
CA GLN A 279 3.11 -12.75 1.58
C GLN A 279 4.07 -13.94 1.66
N LEU A 280 4.87 -14.14 0.62
CA LEU A 280 5.65 -15.35 0.38
C LEU A 280 7.11 -14.99 0.14
N THR A 281 8.04 -15.65 0.84
CA THR A 281 9.49 -15.48 0.64
C THR A 281 10.06 -16.61 -0.23
N LYS A 282 11.36 -16.57 -0.50
CA LYS A 282 12.08 -17.59 -1.28
C LYS A 282 11.68 -19.03 -0.90
N GLY A 283 11.41 -19.84 -1.94
CA GLY A 283 11.11 -21.26 -1.84
C GLY A 283 9.62 -21.58 -1.70
N TRP A 284 8.78 -20.63 -1.28
CA TRP A 284 7.33 -20.81 -1.26
C TRP A 284 6.79 -20.96 -2.68
N LYS A 285 5.71 -21.75 -2.82
CA LYS A 285 5.00 -21.88 -4.10
C LYS A 285 3.53 -21.55 -3.98
N TYR A 286 3.01 -20.85 -4.99
CA TYR A 286 1.62 -20.45 -5.09
C TYR A 286 0.99 -21.01 -6.36
N ASP A 287 -0.22 -21.52 -6.24
CA ASP A 287 -1.05 -22.00 -7.34
C ASP A 287 -1.94 -20.85 -7.81
N PHE A 288 -1.57 -20.24 -8.95
CA PHE A 288 -2.28 -19.08 -9.48
C PHE A 288 -3.65 -19.47 -10.07
N SER A 289 -3.80 -20.71 -10.55
CA SER A 289 -5.06 -21.20 -11.10
C SER A 289 -6.10 -21.44 -10.00
N ASN A 290 -5.70 -22.07 -8.89
CA ASN A 290 -6.58 -22.36 -7.76
C ASN A 290 -6.50 -21.31 -6.64
N ARG A 291 -5.70 -20.26 -6.83
CA ARG A 291 -5.58 -19.09 -5.96
C ARG A 291 -5.27 -19.43 -4.49
N ARG A 292 -4.29 -20.30 -4.29
CA ARG A 292 -3.89 -20.81 -2.98
C ARG A 292 -2.40 -21.11 -2.89
N ILE A 293 -1.86 -21.14 -1.68
CA ILE A 293 -0.50 -21.64 -1.44
C ILE A 293 -0.45 -23.12 -1.81
N HIS A 294 0.47 -23.47 -2.70
CA HIS A 294 0.71 -24.83 -3.17
C HIS A 294 1.70 -25.58 -2.29
N TYR A 295 2.76 -24.88 -1.87
CA TYR A 295 3.86 -25.47 -1.09
C TYR A 295 4.40 -24.47 -0.09
N ILE A 296 4.61 -24.97 1.13
CA ILE A 296 5.22 -24.26 2.25
C ILE A 296 6.61 -24.85 2.50
N PRO A 297 7.69 -24.06 2.46
CA PRO A 297 9.04 -24.56 2.69
C PRO A 297 9.26 -25.07 4.12
N PRO A 298 10.19 -26.02 4.34
CA PRO A 298 10.58 -26.49 5.66
C PRO A 298 11.17 -25.40 6.58
N THR A 299 11.60 -24.27 6.02
CA THR A 299 12.07 -23.10 6.79
C THR A 299 10.93 -22.37 7.52
N ALA A 300 9.70 -22.50 7.03
CA ALA A 300 8.53 -21.88 7.62
C ALA A 300 8.22 -22.48 8.99
N LYS A 301 7.77 -21.61 9.90
CA LYS A 301 7.41 -21.95 11.27
C LYS A 301 5.90 -21.85 11.44
N THR A 302 5.33 -22.79 12.19
CA THR A 302 3.91 -22.76 12.53
C THR A 302 3.59 -21.62 13.50
N MET A 303 2.39 -21.07 13.33
CA MET A 303 1.71 -20.15 14.22
C MET A 303 0.47 -20.85 14.74
N ASP A 304 0.17 -20.71 16.03
CA ASP A 304 -1.05 -21.24 16.63
C ASP A 304 -2.20 -20.22 16.49
N PRO A 305 -3.19 -20.47 15.61
CA PRO A 305 -4.35 -19.61 15.46
C PRO A 305 -5.27 -19.67 16.69
N ALA A 306 -5.18 -20.73 17.49
CA ALA A 306 -6.04 -20.97 18.66
C ALA A 306 -5.47 -20.43 19.98
N ARG A 307 -4.26 -19.83 19.98
CA ARG A 307 -3.64 -19.25 21.19
C ARG A 307 -4.54 -18.21 21.86
N ASN A 308 -4.44 -18.08 23.18
CA ASN A 308 -5.24 -17.10 23.93
C ASN A 308 -5.01 -15.67 23.44
N TRP A 309 -6.08 -14.89 23.44
CA TRP A 309 -6.10 -13.50 22.98
C TRP A 309 -5.90 -12.52 24.13
N GLU A 310 -5.05 -11.52 23.93
CA GLU A 310 -4.84 -10.45 24.91
C GLU A 310 -5.54 -9.16 24.47
N TYR A 311 -6.64 -8.81 25.14
CA TYR A 311 -7.40 -7.59 24.85
C TYR A 311 -6.69 -6.32 25.38
N PRO A 312 -7.03 -5.14 24.85
CA PRO A 312 -6.53 -3.87 25.37
C PRO A 312 -6.85 -3.72 26.86
N ALA A 313 -5.85 -3.36 27.67
CA ALA A 313 -5.98 -3.12 29.10
C ALA A 313 -6.79 -1.84 29.42
N THR A 314 -6.74 -0.86 28.53
CA THR A 314 -7.41 0.43 28.64
C THR A 314 -7.82 0.94 27.27
N ASN A 315 -8.57 2.04 27.25
CA ASN A 315 -8.87 2.74 26.01
C ASN A 315 -7.59 3.41 25.50
N ILE A 316 -7.22 3.09 24.25
CA ILE A 316 -6.01 3.60 23.60
C ILE A 316 -6.43 4.44 22.41
N TRP A 317 -5.82 5.62 22.27
CA TRP A 317 -5.88 6.41 21.07
C TRP A 317 -4.51 6.44 20.42
N LEU A 318 -4.45 6.30 19.10
CA LEU A 318 -3.22 6.33 18.30
C LEU A 318 -3.40 7.32 17.15
N SER A 319 -2.40 8.14 16.85
CA SER A 319 -2.42 9.02 15.69
C SER A 319 -1.32 8.72 14.67
N GLY A 320 -1.59 9.08 13.40
CA GLY A 320 -0.74 8.72 12.27
C GLY A 320 0.53 9.56 12.09
N GLN A 321 0.70 10.67 12.82
CA GLN A 321 1.84 11.58 12.65
C GLN A 321 2.34 12.21 13.95
N ASN A 322 3.58 12.69 13.91
CA ASN A 322 4.25 13.33 15.05
C ASN A 322 3.87 14.81 15.24
N ASN A 323 3.42 15.49 14.18
CA ASN A 323 3.16 16.93 14.24
C ASN A 323 1.85 17.21 15.00
N ILE A 324 1.99 17.71 16.23
CA ILE A 324 0.87 18.02 17.11
C ILE A 324 -0.06 19.10 16.54
N GLN A 325 0.42 20.06 15.75
CA GLN A 325 -0.43 21.11 15.17
C GLN A 325 -1.50 20.54 14.24
N ASN A 326 -1.16 19.45 13.54
CA ASN A 326 -2.08 18.74 12.67
C ASN A 326 -3.04 17.82 13.46
N GLN A 327 -2.78 17.61 14.76
CA GLN A 327 -3.57 16.77 15.67
C GLN A 327 -4.50 17.57 16.57
N THR A 328 -4.19 18.85 16.83
CA THR A 328 -5.03 19.76 17.65
C THR A 328 -6.39 20.10 17.01
N GLY A 329 -6.71 19.51 15.85
CA GLY A 329 -8.04 19.52 15.26
C GLY A 329 -8.97 18.44 15.83
N SER A 330 -9.59 17.63 14.96
CA SER A 330 -10.63 16.66 15.34
C SER A 330 -10.13 15.54 16.25
N ALA A 331 -8.94 14.98 16.02
CA ALA A 331 -8.45 13.82 16.77
C ALA A 331 -8.27 14.11 18.27
N LEU A 332 -7.54 15.18 18.63
CA LEU A 332 -7.33 15.56 20.02
C LEU A 332 -8.63 16.04 20.69
N THR A 333 -9.46 16.82 19.97
CA THR A 333 -10.74 17.28 20.50
C THR A 333 -11.67 16.10 20.81
N ASN A 334 -11.75 15.11 19.92
CA ASN A 334 -12.56 13.91 20.11
C ASN A 334 -12.02 13.01 21.22
N PHE A 335 -10.70 12.95 21.42
CA PHE A 335 -10.13 12.29 22.58
C PHE A 335 -10.59 12.98 23.87
N LEU A 336 -10.39 14.28 23.99
CA LEU A 336 -10.70 15.06 25.20
C LEU A 336 -12.20 15.05 25.54
N SER A 337 -13.09 15.06 24.54
CA SER A 337 -14.54 14.95 24.75
C SER A 337 -14.97 13.55 25.21
N SER A 338 -14.15 12.52 24.97
CA SER A 338 -14.45 11.12 25.30
C SER A 338 -13.88 10.63 26.63
N VAL A 339 -13.13 11.47 27.35
CA VAL A 339 -12.40 11.08 28.57
C VAL A 339 -12.67 12.03 29.74
N ASN A 340 -12.34 11.57 30.95
CA ASN A 340 -12.29 12.47 32.10
C ASN A 340 -11.05 13.38 31.98
N THR A 341 -11.29 14.69 31.92
CA THR A 341 -10.28 15.74 31.74
C THR A 341 -9.99 16.54 33.02
N GLN A 342 -10.41 16.06 34.20
CA GLN A 342 -10.11 16.71 35.49
C GLN A 342 -8.62 16.94 35.72
N LYS A 343 -7.77 15.99 35.30
CA LYS A 343 -6.30 16.16 35.32
C LYS A 343 -5.63 15.35 34.22
N ILE A 344 -5.21 16.00 33.15
CA ILE A 344 -4.53 15.36 32.02
C ILE A 344 -3.02 15.23 32.31
N GLY A 345 -2.47 14.04 32.20
CA GLY A 345 -1.03 13.80 32.29
C GLY A 345 -0.36 13.89 30.91
N VAL A 346 0.42 14.94 30.66
CA VAL A 346 1.20 15.11 29.42
C VAL A 346 2.62 14.59 29.64
N ILE A 347 2.92 13.39 29.14
CA ILE A 347 4.22 12.71 29.31
C ILE A 347 4.98 12.73 27.98
N TYR A 348 6.25 13.15 28.02
CA TYR A 348 7.05 13.32 26.79
C TYR A 348 8.53 13.10 27.03
N ASN A 349 9.32 12.72 26.01
CA ASN A 349 10.78 12.68 26.16
C ASN A 349 11.42 14.06 26.06
N GLN A 350 12.61 14.23 26.66
CA GLN A 350 13.41 15.44 26.49
C GLN A 350 13.68 15.71 24.99
N GLY A 351 13.60 16.97 24.57
CA GLY A 351 13.76 17.40 23.17
C GLY A 351 12.45 17.76 22.45
N TYR A 352 11.29 17.39 23.02
CA TYR A 352 9.96 17.65 22.43
C TYR A 352 9.27 18.92 22.95
N GLN A 353 10.02 19.85 23.54
CA GLN A 353 9.45 21.02 24.24
C GLN A 353 8.56 21.87 23.33
N ALA A 354 8.92 22.06 22.05
CA ALA A 354 8.10 22.84 21.11
C ALA A 354 6.70 22.23 20.91
N SER A 355 6.62 20.92 20.68
CA SER A 355 5.35 20.20 20.54
C SER A 355 4.55 20.21 21.84
N VAL A 356 5.22 20.09 22.99
CA VAL A 356 4.56 20.21 24.30
C VAL A 356 4.02 21.62 24.51
N SER A 357 4.77 22.67 24.16
CA SER A 357 4.29 24.05 24.25
C SER A 357 3.04 24.26 23.40
N THR A 358 2.99 23.74 22.17
CA THR A 358 1.76 23.80 21.35
C THR A 358 0.59 23.06 22.01
N LEU A 359 0.81 21.83 22.50
CA LEU A 359 -0.23 21.05 23.18
C LEU A 359 -0.75 21.75 24.43
N THR A 360 0.14 22.22 25.29
CA THR A 360 -0.22 22.88 26.55
C THR A 360 -0.91 24.23 26.33
N ALA A 361 -0.54 24.98 25.28
CA ALA A 361 -1.26 26.18 24.87
C ALA A 361 -2.71 25.84 24.46
N PHE A 362 -2.88 24.79 23.64
CA PHE A 362 -4.21 24.29 23.28
C PHE A 362 -5.02 23.88 24.52
N LEU A 363 -4.44 23.08 25.41
CA LEU A 363 -5.12 22.63 26.63
C LEU A 363 -5.50 23.80 27.55
N THR A 364 -4.61 24.78 27.71
CA THR A 364 -4.87 26.00 28.49
C THR A 364 -6.00 26.81 27.89
N SER A 365 -6.00 26.99 26.56
CA SER A 365 -7.06 27.72 25.85
C SER A 365 -8.43 27.04 25.96
N GLY A 366 -8.45 25.71 26.06
CA GLY A 366 -9.65 24.92 26.28
C GLY A 366 -10.09 24.79 27.74
N GLY A 367 -9.38 25.44 28.68
CA GLY A 367 -9.70 25.39 30.11
C GLY A 367 -9.40 24.05 30.79
N TYR A 368 -8.56 23.21 30.19
CA TYR A 368 -8.24 21.90 30.74
C TYR A 368 -7.15 21.98 31.82
N SER A 369 -7.31 21.21 32.89
CA SER A 369 -6.31 21.04 33.94
C SER A 369 -5.33 19.92 33.55
N PHE A 370 -4.03 20.20 33.59
CA PHE A 370 -3.01 19.22 33.23
C PHE A 370 -1.75 19.34 34.10
N PHE A 371 -0.84 18.37 33.97
CA PHE A 371 0.57 18.50 34.35
C PHE A 371 1.44 18.03 33.19
N THR A 372 2.69 18.48 33.16
CA THR A 372 3.68 18.02 32.18
C THR A 372 4.78 17.23 32.89
N LEU A 373 5.21 16.13 32.29
CA LEU A 373 6.27 15.28 32.82
C LEU A 373 7.29 14.97 31.72
N PRO A 374 8.47 15.64 31.73
CA PRO A 374 9.59 15.26 30.88
C PRO A 374 10.18 13.93 31.38
N LEU A 375 9.90 12.86 30.66
CA LEU A 375 10.36 11.52 30.93
C LEU A 375 11.82 11.33 30.48
N ASN A 376 12.63 10.79 31.38
CA ASN A 376 14.02 10.39 31.18
C ASN A 376 14.41 9.40 32.29
N SER A 377 15.64 8.90 32.29
CA SER A 377 16.12 7.94 33.30
C SER A 377 15.98 8.45 34.73
N ALA A 378 16.14 9.75 34.99
CA ALA A 378 16.00 10.31 36.33
C ALA A 378 14.52 10.42 36.73
N SER A 379 13.65 11.02 35.91
CA SER A 379 12.23 11.18 36.25
C SER A 379 11.47 9.87 36.38
N LEU A 380 11.90 8.80 35.69
CA LEU A 380 11.34 7.47 35.93
C LEU A 380 11.51 7.00 37.40
N ASN A 381 12.61 7.40 38.04
CA ASN A 381 12.97 7.01 39.40
C ASN A 381 12.47 7.99 40.49
N LEU A 382 11.85 9.11 40.13
CA LEU A 382 11.42 10.13 41.09
C LEU A 382 10.03 9.81 41.65
N GLN A 383 9.90 9.81 42.98
CA GLN A 383 8.59 9.68 43.64
C GLN A 383 7.64 10.82 43.25
N SER A 384 8.13 12.05 43.12
CA SER A 384 7.30 13.19 42.68
C SER A 384 6.70 13.02 41.28
N SER A 385 7.39 12.28 40.40
CA SER A 385 6.86 11.93 39.08
C SER A 385 5.76 10.87 39.21
N ALA A 386 5.97 9.87 40.07
CA ALA A 386 4.98 8.86 40.41
C ALA A 386 3.71 9.47 41.02
N ASP A 387 3.85 10.41 41.95
CA ASP A 387 2.75 11.12 42.61
C ASP A 387 1.94 11.94 41.59
N SER A 388 2.62 12.63 40.67
CA SER A 388 1.95 13.38 39.60
C SER A 388 1.13 12.45 38.70
N ILE A 389 1.69 11.31 38.30
CA ILE A 389 1.01 10.31 37.48
C ILE A 389 -0.26 9.77 38.17
N LEU A 390 -0.22 9.53 39.48
CA LEU A 390 -1.38 9.02 40.22
C LEU A 390 -2.59 9.97 40.18
N THR A 391 -2.36 11.28 40.03
CA THR A 391 -3.45 12.27 39.92
C THR A 391 -4.15 12.29 38.56
N ALA A 392 -3.58 11.66 37.53
CA ALA A 392 -4.09 11.76 36.17
C ALA A 392 -5.43 11.02 35.99
N THR A 393 -6.32 11.60 35.18
CA THR A 393 -7.59 10.99 34.75
C THR A 393 -7.57 10.59 33.27
N SER A 394 -6.56 11.04 32.53
CA SER A 394 -6.23 10.65 31.16
C SER A 394 -4.76 10.99 30.88
N PHE A 395 -4.14 10.31 29.91
CA PHE A 395 -2.76 10.56 29.52
C PHE A 395 -2.63 10.93 28.04
N ILE A 396 -1.70 11.83 27.74
CA ILE A 396 -1.24 12.13 26.38
C ILE A 396 0.27 11.92 26.35
N LEU A 397 0.73 11.03 25.47
CA LEU A 397 2.13 10.68 25.26
C LEU A 397 2.60 11.22 23.90
N LEU A 398 3.74 11.90 23.88
CA LEU A 398 4.35 12.44 22.65
C LEU A 398 5.87 12.38 22.72
N GLY A 399 6.52 12.17 21.57
CA GLY A 399 7.95 11.87 21.54
C GLY A 399 8.41 10.91 20.44
N ASP A 400 9.72 10.76 20.35
CA ASP A 400 10.44 9.85 19.45
C ASP A 400 11.45 8.94 20.18
N SER A 401 11.78 9.22 21.44
CA SER A 401 12.67 8.38 22.25
C SER A 401 11.90 7.20 22.84
N LEU A 402 11.54 6.25 21.99
CA LEU A 402 10.62 5.16 22.31
C LEU A 402 11.11 4.27 23.45
N ASN A 403 12.42 4.10 23.60
CA ASN A 403 13.05 3.36 24.70
C ASN A 403 12.85 4.03 26.08
N VAL A 404 12.75 5.36 26.11
CA VAL A 404 12.47 6.11 27.35
C VAL A 404 11.00 6.01 27.67
N ILE A 405 10.12 6.18 26.67
CA ILE A 405 8.66 6.06 26.82
C ILE A 405 8.26 4.66 27.25
N SER A 406 8.83 3.60 26.65
CA SER A 406 8.57 2.22 27.05
C SER A 406 9.09 1.88 28.45
N GLY A 407 9.97 2.71 29.02
CA GLY A 407 10.39 2.64 30.41
C GLY A 407 9.24 2.75 31.42
N LEU A 408 8.06 3.26 31.01
CA LEU A 408 6.84 3.23 31.82
C LEU A 408 6.32 1.82 32.12
N ASN A 409 6.78 0.78 31.39
CA ASN A 409 6.48 -0.62 31.70
C ASN A 409 7.25 -1.16 32.91
N ASP A 410 8.28 -0.45 33.37
CA ASP A 410 9.16 -0.92 34.43
C ASP A 410 8.55 -0.61 35.81
N ILE A 411 7.82 -1.58 36.35
CA ILE A 411 7.16 -1.46 37.67
C ILE A 411 8.15 -1.39 38.84
N THR A 412 9.44 -1.61 38.62
CA THR A 412 10.47 -1.40 39.66
C THR A 412 10.77 0.08 39.86
N LYS A 413 10.40 0.93 38.89
CA LYS A 413 10.57 2.38 38.95
C LYS A 413 9.27 3.03 39.43
N PRO A 414 9.31 3.98 40.39
CA PRO A 414 8.10 4.63 40.92
C PRO A 414 7.15 5.17 39.83
N ALA A 415 7.67 5.89 38.83
CA ALA A 415 6.82 6.44 37.78
C ALA A 415 6.20 5.36 36.88
N GLY A 416 6.94 4.29 36.58
CA GLY A 416 6.44 3.14 35.82
C GLY A 416 5.35 2.39 36.59
N ASN A 417 5.57 2.12 37.87
CA ASN A 417 4.58 1.49 38.74
C ASN A 417 3.28 2.31 38.81
N SER A 418 3.36 3.62 39.05
CA SER A 418 2.19 4.50 39.05
C SER A 418 1.51 4.56 37.69
N PHE A 419 2.26 4.56 36.58
CA PHE A 419 1.67 4.56 35.26
C PHE A 419 0.90 3.27 34.97
N ILE A 420 1.46 2.10 35.28
CA ILE A 420 0.78 0.82 35.13
C ILE A 420 -0.43 0.73 36.05
N GLN A 421 -0.35 1.20 37.29
CA GLN A 421 -1.51 1.28 38.17
C GLN A 421 -2.64 2.09 37.52
N LYS A 422 -2.34 3.28 37.00
CA LYS A 422 -3.35 4.15 36.39
C LYS A 422 -3.88 3.60 35.07
N ALA A 423 -2.97 3.30 34.14
CA ALA A 423 -3.34 2.89 32.79
C ALA A 423 -3.95 1.49 32.76
N VAL A 424 -3.41 0.51 33.50
CA VAL A 424 -3.87 -0.88 33.45
C VAL A 424 -4.91 -1.18 34.52
N ASN A 425 -4.60 -0.95 35.79
CA ASN A 425 -5.48 -1.38 36.88
C ASN A 425 -6.72 -0.48 37.00
N GLU A 426 -6.55 0.83 36.85
CA GLU A 426 -7.63 1.81 36.89
C GLU A 426 -8.21 2.14 35.51
N LYS A 427 -7.70 1.51 34.44
CA LYS A 427 -8.17 1.68 33.05
C LYS A 427 -8.22 3.13 32.59
N THR A 428 -7.24 3.93 33.02
CA THR A 428 -7.12 5.34 32.61
C THR A 428 -6.80 5.41 31.11
N PRO A 429 -7.56 6.15 30.29
CA PRO A 429 -7.33 6.25 28.85
C PRO A 429 -5.98 6.89 28.49
N VAL A 430 -5.35 6.41 27.41
CA VAL A 430 -4.05 6.89 26.95
C VAL A 430 -4.10 7.24 25.47
N TYR A 431 -3.73 8.48 25.12
CA TYR A 431 -3.54 8.92 23.75
C TYR A 431 -2.05 9.01 23.41
N PHE A 432 -1.62 8.25 22.42
CA PHE A 432 -0.28 8.30 21.86
C PHE A 432 -0.25 9.09 20.56
N ILE A 433 0.65 10.08 20.50
CA ILE A 433 0.89 10.89 19.32
C ILE A 433 2.02 10.27 18.49
N GLY A 434 1.71 9.94 17.24
CA GLY A 434 2.68 9.47 16.24
C GLY A 434 3.53 8.29 16.74
N ASN A 435 4.86 8.44 16.65
CA ASN A 435 5.84 7.39 16.96
C ASN A 435 5.69 6.80 18.37
N THR A 436 5.24 7.57 19.37
CA THR A 436 4.99 7.00 20.72
C THR A 436 3.96 5.88 20.72
N GLY A 437 3.01 5.90 19.78
CA GLY A 437 1.97 4.87 19.67
C GLY A 437 2.52 3.48 19.44
N LYS A 438 3.74 3.37 18.89
CA LYS A 438 4.41 2.08 18.71
C LYS A 438 4.56 1.37 20.06
N THR A 439 4.84 2.13 21.12
CA THR A 439 5.04 1.59 22.48
C THR A 439 3.75 1.10 23.15
N ALA A 440 2.56 1.39 22.60
CA ALA A 440 1.30 0.89 23.16
C ALA A 440 1.18 -0.64 23.04
N GLY A 441 1.84 -1.24 22.04
CA GLY A 441 1.93 -2.68 21.85
C GLY A 441 2.78 -3.38 22.92
N GLY A 442 2.72 -4.71 22.99
CA GLY A 442 3.64 -5.49 23.82
C GLY A 442 5.09 -5.40 23.32
N ASN A 443 5.25 -5.20 22.02
CA ASN A 443 6.53 -5.00 21.35
C ASN A 443 6.40 -3.92 20.29
N TYR A 444 7.53 -3.35 19.90
CA TYR A 444 7.57 -2.42 18.78
C TYR A 444 8.84 -2.57 17.97
N VAL A 445 8.73 -2.21 16.70
CA VAL A 445 9.86 -2.13 15.79
C VAL A 445 10.37 -0.70 15.74
N ASP A 446 11.68 -0.56 15.87
CA ASP A 446 12.38 0.72 15.98
C ASP A 446 13.46 0.85 14.92
N ARG A 447 14.05 2.05 14.85
CA ARG A 447 15.09 2.45 13.89
C ARG A 447 14.63 2.44 12.44
N VAL A 448 13.32 2.59 12.20
CA VAL A 448 12.72 2.63 10.86
C VAL A 448 13.03 3.92 10.09
N GLU A 449 13.49 4.96 10.80
CA GLU A 449 13.78 6.30 10.27
C GLU A 449 15.26 6.70 10.45
N VAL A 450 16.13 5.75 10.85
CA VAL A 450 17.56 6.05 11.10
C VAL A 450 18.39 6.05 9.81
N ASN A 451 18.04 5.20 8.86
CA ASN A 451 18.67 5.08 7.54
C ASN A 451 17.68 4.44 6.57
N THR A 452 17.78 4.72 5.27
CA THR A 452 16.86 4.20 4.25
C THR A 452 16.97 2.68 4.03
N TYR A 453 18.08 2.05 4.42
CA TYR A 453 18.36 0.62 4.19
C TYR A 453 18.27 -0.26 5.45
N MET A 454 17.52 0.15 6.47
CA MET A 454 17.48 -0.57 7.75
C MET A 454 16.87 -1.96 7.61
N SER A 455 15.74 -2.09 6.89
CA SER A 455 15.13 -3.40 6.60
C SER A 455 16.04 -4.24 5.69
N TYR A 456 16.55 -3.66 4.60
CA TYR A 456 17.44 -4.31 3.65
C TYR A 456 18.69 -4.93 4.30
N ARG A 457 19.30 -4.24 5.28
CA ARG A 457 20.51 -4.67 5.99
C ARG A 457 20.24 -5.43 7.30
N GLY A 458 18.98 -5.67 7.63
CA GLY A 458 18.60 -6.37 8.87
C GLY A 458 18.96 -5.62 10.15
N LEU A 459 18.81 -4.29 10.15
CA LEU A 459 19.25 -3.37 11.21
C LEU A 459 18.11 -2.73 12.02
N MET A 460 16.85 -2.98 11.68
CA MET A 460 15.71 -2.62 12.55
C MET A 460 15.80 -3.42 13.85
N THR A 461 15.33 -2.84 14.95
CA THR A 461 15.35 -3.50 16.27
C THR A 461 13.95 -3.80 16.75
N ASN A 462 13.81 -4.90 17.48
CA ASN A 462 12.58 -5.27 18.16
C ASN A 462 12.73 -5.04 19.66
N ASN A 463 11.89 -4.18 20.22
CA ASN A 463 11.98 -3.74 21.61
C ASN A 463 10.68 -4.07 22.37
N GLN A 464 10.75 -4.07 23.70
CA GLN A 464 9.57 -4.22 24.56
C GLN A 464 8.81 -2.89 24.63
N GLY A 465 7.50 -2.94 24.43
CA GLY A 465 6.62 -1.79 24.62
C GLY A 465 6.09 -1.69 26.05
N ILE A 466 5.14 -0.76 26.25
CA ILE A 466 4.36 -0.62 27.49
C ILE A 466 3.38 -1.77 27.64
N GLY A 467 2.87 -2.33 26.53
CA GLY A 467 1.98 -3.48 26.56
C GLY A 467 0.57 -3.17 27.02
N LEU A 468 0.01 -2.03 26.62
CA LEU A 468 -1.41 -1.71 26.85
C LEU A 468 -2.34 -2.51 25.94
N PHE A 469 -1.88 -2.88 24.74
CA PHE A 469 -2.50 -3.90 23.89
C PHE A 469 -1.42 -4.85 23.39
N ARG A 470 -1.21 -5.95 24.13
CA ARG A 470 -0.03 -6.81 23.96
C ARG A 470 0.02 -7.58 22.64
N ASP A 471 -1.12 -7.80 21.99
CA ASP A 471 -1.25 -8.52 20.72
C ASP A 471 -1.17 -7.62 19.47
N MET A 472 -0.80 -6.35 19.66
CA MET A 472 -0.70 -5.32 18.62
C MET A 472 0.74 -4.98 18.25
N ILE A 473 1.01 -4.75 16.96
CA ILE A 473 2.11 -3.93 16.44
C ILE A 473 1.48 -2.72 15.73
N PHE A 474 2.07 -1.54 15.90
CA PHE A 474 1.61 -0.31 15.27
C PHE A 474 2.74 0.36 14.52
N GLN A 475 2.45 0.91 13.34
CA GLN A 475 3.36 1.69 12.53
C GLN A 475 2.65 2.96 12.01
N PRO A 476 2.95 4.14 12.59
CA PRO A 476 2.50 5.44 12.07
C PRO A 476 3.39 5.91 10.91
N LEU A 477 3.12 7.11 10.39
CA LEU A 477 3.94 7.83 9.40
C LEU A 477 4.13 7.04 8.10
N LEU A 478 3.17 6.17 7.76
CA LEU A 478 3.35 5.18 6.72
C LEU A 478 3.76 5.79 5.36
N PHE A 479 3.19 6.95 5.01
CA PHE A 479 3.46 7.65 3.74
C PHE A 479 4.05 9.05 3.94
N ASP A 480 4.72 9.27 5.07
CA ASP A 480 5.28 10.59 5.43
C ASP A 480 6.55 10.93 4.62
N ASP A 481 7.38 9.93 4.34
CA ASP A 481 8.65 10.07 3.63
C ASP A 481 8.95 8.79 2.84
N ALA A 482 9.16 8.96 1.54
CA ALA A 482 9.39 7.89 0.57
C ALA A 482 10.72 7.16 0.78
N ASP A 483 11.72 7.84 1.35
CA ASP A 483 13.04 7.26 1.61
C ASP A 483 13.00 6.13 2.64
N TYR A 484 11.95 6.08 3.47
CA TYR A 484 11.77 5.08 4.53
C TYR A 484 10.62 4.10 4.25
N TYR A 485 10.05 4.06 3.04
CA TYR A 485 8.93 3.18 2.71
C TYR A 485 9.25 1.70 2.94
N GLU A 486 10.42 1.23 2.53
CA GLU A 486 10.81 -0.16 2.77
C GLU A 486 10.78 -0.49 4.27
N ASN A 487 11.40 0.36 5.09
CA ASN A 487 11.49 0.15 6.52
C ASN A 487 10.10 0.16 7.18
N ARG A 488 9.30 1.20 6.92
CA ARG A 488 7.98 1.37 7.54
C ARG A 488 7.02 0.26 7.11
N THR A 489 7.02 -0.12 5.83
CA THR A 489 6.18 -1.22 5.32
C THR A 489 6.64 -2.60 5.78
N SER A 490 7.95 -2.81 5.99
CA SER A 490 8.46 -4.09 6.51
C SER A 490 8.23 -4.21 8.02
N ALA A 491 8.33 -3.10 8.75
CA ALA A 491 8.35 -3.08 10.21
C ALA A 491 7.12 -3.73 10.84
N LEU A 492 5.92 -3.49 10.31
CA LEU A 492 4.70 -4.06 10.88
C LEU A 492 4.71 -5.59 10.80
N LEU A 493 4.84 -6.15 9.59
CA LEU A 493 4.77 -7.60 9.38
C LEU A 493 5.97 -8.31 10.02
N TRP A 494 7.16 -7.73 9.95
CA TRP A 494 8.34 -8.25 10.65
C TRP A 494 8.14 -8.26 12.17
N GLY A 495 7.63 -7.16 12.74
CA GLY A 495 7.29 -7.06 14.15
C GLY A 495 6.21 -8.06 14.58
N MET A 496 5.21 -8.28 13.73
CA MET A 496 4.14 -9.25 13.98
C MET A 496 4.70 -10.67 13.97
N MET A 497 5.53 -11.03 12.98
CA MET A 497 6.17 -12.33 12.93
C MET A 497 7.07 -12.58 14.14
N VAL A 498 8.06 -11.71 14.40
CA VAL A 498 9.10 -11.99 15.43
C VAL A 498 8.51 -12.08 16.84
N ASN A 499 7.41 -11.37 17.10
CA ASN A 499 6.72 -11.39 18.39
C ASN A 499 5.41 -12.19 18.38
N ARG A 500 5.11 -12.88 17.27
CA ARG A 500 3.89 -13.66 17.05
C ARG A 500 2.59 -12.87 17.27
N LYS A 501 2.54 -11.57 16.96
CA LYS A 501 1.36 -10.70 17.15
C LYS A 501 0.30 -10.92 16.07
N ARG A 502 -0.95 -10.59 16.42
CA ARG A 502 -2.13 -10.87 15.57
C ARG A 502 -2.72 -9.63 14.93
N ILE A 503 -2.59 -8.47 15.56
CA ILE A 503 -3.10 -7.21 15.03
C ILE A 503 -1.94 -6.32 14.63
N GLY A 504 -1.94 -5.94 13.36
CA GLY A 504 -1.09 -4.89 12.82
C GLY A 504 -1.92 -3.67 12.48
N LEU A 505 -1.41 -2.48 12.78
CA LEU A 505 -2.08 -1.22 12.50
C LEU A 505 -1.14 -0.30 11.74
N TYR A 506 -1.52 0.05 10.51
CA TYR A 506 -0.89 1.09 9.73
C TYR A 506 -1.72 2.36 9.78
N LEU A 507 -1.06 3.48 9.99
CA LEU A 507 -1.70 4.79 10.07
C LEU A 507 -0.81 5.87 9.45
N ASP A 508 -1.44 6.91 8.91
CA ASP A 508 -0.76 8.04 8.28
C ASP A 508 -1.49 9.35 8.61
N ASN A 509 -0.83 10.48 8.40
CA ASN A 509 -1.44 11.81 8.43
C ASN A 509 -2.21 12.11 9.75
N SER A 510 -3.29 12.90 9.69
CA SER A 510 -4.14 13.25 10.83
C SER A 510 -5.18 12.20 11.18
N ASP A 511 -5.05 10.98 10.65
CA ASP A 511 -5.90 9.87 11.06
C ASP A 511 -5.62 9.46 12.50
N TYR A 512 -6.66 8.91 13.12
CA TYR A 512 -6.57 8.31 14.43
C TYR A 512 -7.34 7.00 14.53
N LEU A 513 -6.88 6.17 15.46
CA LEU A 513 -7.53 4.93 15.87
C LEU A 513 -7.93 5.06 17.33
N ARG A 514 -9.17 4.70 17.64
CA ARG A 514 -9.65 4.47 19.00
C ARG A 514 -9.79 2.97 19.22
N ILE A 515 -9.07 2.46 20.21
CA ILE A 515 -9.14 1.06 20.64
C ILE A 515 -9.88 1.02 21.97
N SER A 516 -11.06 0.39 21.98
CA SER A 516 -11.90 0.26 23.17
C SER A 516 -11.54 -1.01 23.93
N SER A 517 -11.19 -0.90 25.21
CA SER A 517 -10.96 -2.05 26.09
C SER A 517 -12.28 -2.74 26.44
N ALA A 518 -13.29 -1.97 26.85
CA ALA A 518 -14.59 -2.51 27.24
C ALA A 518 -15.38 -3.03 26.03
N GLY A 519 -15.39 -2.28 24.92
CA GLY A 519 -16.08 -2.65 23.69
C GLY A 519 -15.27 -3.59 22.78
N ARG A 520 -14.03 -3.91 23.18
CA ARG A 520 -13.11 -4.80 22.45
C ARG A 520 -13.13 -4.54 20.95
N SER A 521 -12.86 -3.30 20.58
CA SER A 521 -13.03 -2.85 19.21
C SER A 521 -11.99 -1.84 18.79
N ILE A 522 -11.78 -1.73 17.48
CA ILE A 522 -10.92 -0.73 16.84
C ILE A 522 -11.81 0.13 15.97
N THR A 523 -11.94 1.42 16.30
CA THR A 523 -12.65 2.41 15.50
C THR A 523 -11.63 3.30 14.78
N SER A 524 -11.71 3.36 13.45
CA SER A 524 -10.89 4.25 12.64
C SER A 524 -11.62 5.54 12.27
N ALA A 525 -10.90 6.65 12.23
CA ALA A 525 -11.41 7.91 11.68
C ALA A 525 -10.26 8.77 11.16
N GLY A 526 -10.52 9.55 10.11
CA GLY A 526 -9.50 10.41 9.50
C GLY A 526 -9.74 10.64 8.01
N PRO A 527 -9.01 11.61 7.42
CA PRO A 527 -9.10 11.91 5.99
C PRO A 527 -8.41 10.85 5.09
N MET A 528 -7.48 10.06 5.63
CA MET A 528 -6.78 9.00 4.93
C MET A 528 -7.36 7.62 5.32
N PRO A 529 -7.30 6.61 4.43
CA PRO A 529 -7.80 5.29 4.78
C PRO A 529 -6.88 4.60 5.79
N VAL A 530 -7.45 4.21 6.92
CA VAL A 530 -6.74 3.42 7.93
C VAL A 530 -6.69 1.96 7.51
N MET A 531 -5.58 1.27 7.81
CA MET A 531 -5.42 -0.15 7.49
C MET A 531 -5.19 -0.98 8.75
N VAL A 532 -6.09 -1.93 8.98
CA VAL A 532 -5.96 -2.96 10.01
C VAL A 532 -5.57 -4.27 9.34
N VAL A 533 -4.48 -4.86 9.80
CA VAL A 533 -3.97 -6.16 9.36
C VAL A 533 -4.28 -7.18 10.45
N ASP A 534 -5.05 -8.20 10.10
CA ASP A 534 -5.45 -9.29 10.99
C ASP A 534 -4.76 -10.60 10.57
N ALA A 535 -3.93 -11.11 11.46
CA ALA A 535 -3.15 -12.34 11.30
C ALA A 535 -3.68 -13.48 12.19
N ARG A 536 -4.92 -13.39 12.70
CA ARG A 536 -5.51 -14.46 13.54
C ARG A 536 -5.60 -15.80 12.84
N ASN A 537 -5.81 -15.81 11.52
CA ASN A 537 -5.86 -17.03 10.71
C ASN A 537 -4.50 -17.44 10.14
N THR A 538 -3.45 -16.66 10.38
CA THR A 538 -2.09 -17.02 9.93
C THR A 538 -1.64 -18.29 10.64
N THR A 539 -1.28 -19.29 9.84
CA THR A 539 -0.86 -20.61 10.32
C THR A 539 0.64 -20.84 10.12
N TYR A 540 1.27 -20.09 9.23
CA TYR A 540 2.68 -20.18 8.91
C TYR A 540 3.31 -18.82 8.72
N VAL A 541 4.55 -18.70 9.19
CA VAL A 541 5.40 -17.54 8.98
C VAL A 541 6.81 -17.97 8.60
N ASP A 542 7.50 -17.16 7.83
CA ASP A 542 8.91 -17.35 7.49
C ASP A 542 9.60 -15.99 7.36
N SER A 543 10.91 -15.98 7.22
CA SER A 543 11.69 -14.76 6.99
C SER A 543 12.56 -14.91 5.76
N SER A 544 12.85 -13.80 5.08
CA SER A 544 13.93 -13.81 4.09
C SER A 544 15.23 -14.30 4.73
N THR A 545 15.98 -15.11 4.00
CA THR A 545 17.31 -15.60 4.39
C THR A 545 18.44 -14.79 3.73
N TYR A 546 18.11 -13.78 2.93
CA TYR A 546 19.10 -13.01 2.18
C TYR A 546 19.88 -12.06 3.10
N ILE A 547 21.19 -12.05 2.97
CA ILE A 547 22.10 -11.19 3.74
C ILE A 547 22.79 -10.22 2.77
N ALA A 548 22.61 -8.92 2.98
CA ALA A 548 23.09 -7.87 2.08
C ALA A 548 24.62 -7.75 1.98
N GLY A 549 25.37 -8.35 2.90
CA GLY A 549 26.83 -8.32 2.94
C GLY A 549 27.39 -8.79 4.29
N ALA A 550 28.71 -8.93 4.36
CA ALA A 550 29.39 -9.34 5.59
C ALA A 550 29.05 -8.37 6.75
N GLY A 551 28.71 -8.91 7.91
CA GLY A 551 28.37 -8.14 9.11
C GLY A 551 26.89 -7.71 9.22
N TYR A 552 26.07 -7.96 8.20
CA TYR A 552 24.62 -7.72 8.25
C TYR A 552 23.83 -8.96 8.67
N LYS A 553 22.58 -8.74 9.10
CA LYS A 553 21.60 -9.81 9.33
C LYS A 553 20.74 -10.01 8.09
N ALA A 554 19.89 -11.02 8.14
CA ALA A 554 18.94 -11.26 7.07
C ALA A 554 18.01 -10.05 6.87
N ARG A 555 17.66 -9.74 5.61
CA ARG A 555 16.71 -8.70 5.23
C ARG A 555 15.39 -8.91 5.98
N GLN A 556 14.86 -7.86 6.58
CA GLN A 556 13.73 -7.94 7.51
C GLN A 556 12.36 -7.89 6.80
N VAL A 557 12.22 -8.72 5.76
CA VAL A 557 10.98 -9.00 5.05
C VAL A 557 10.56 -10.44 5.36
N VAL A 558 9.25 -10.70 5.45
CA VAL A 558 8.70 -11.95 6.00
C VAL A 558 7.74 -12.63 5.04
N ALA A 559 7.48 -13.91 5.27
CA ALA A 559 6.32 -14.59 4.74
C ALA A 559 5.27 -14.71 5.85
N MET A 560 4.01 -14.47 5.51
CA MET A 560 2.86 -14.67 6.38
C MET A 560 1.66 -15.05 5.50
N ASN A 561 1.03 -16.20 5.77
CA ASN A 561 -0.15 -16.63 5.04
C ASN A 561 -1.46 -16.17 5.71
N GLU A 562 -2.54 -16.18 4.95
CA GLU A 562 -3.91 -15.93 5.43
C GLU A 562 -4.09 -14.60 6.19
N LEU A 563 -3.28 -13.58 5.85
CA LEU A 563 -3.46 -12.23 6.35
C LEU A 563 -4.78 -11.65 5.82
N ARG A 564 -5.40 -10.78 6.62
CA ARG A 564 -6.62 -10.07 6.25
C ARG A 564 -6.44 -8.57 6.41
N TYR A 565 -6.66 -7.84 5.33
CA TYR A 565 -6.60 -6.38 5.31
C TYR A 565 -8.00 -5.78 5.38
N PHE A 566 -8.18 -4.86 6.32
CA PHE A 566 -9.39 -4.07 6.49
C PHE A 566 -9.06 -2.61 6.28
N ILE A 567 -9.72 -1.98 5.31
CA ILE A 567 -9.39 -0.65 4.83
C ILE A 567 -10.67 0.13 4.63
N SER A 568 -10.70 1.36 5.11
CA SER A 568 -11.86 2.22 5.00
C SER A 568 -11.44 3.68 4.99
N ASN A 569 -12.02 4.47 4.09
CA ASN A 569 -11.87 5.92 4.07
C ASN A 569 -13.04 6.65 4.78
N ILE A 570 -13.91 5.90 5.43
CA ILE A 570 -14.95 6.37 6.34
C ILE A 570 -14.78 5.74 7.71
N SER A 571 -15.45 6.31 8.73
CA SER A 571 -15.40 5.74 10.07
C SER A 571 -15.94 4.31 10.11
N ARG A 572 -15.15 3.40 10.68
CA ARG A 572 -15.51 1.97 10.81
C ARG A 572 -15.07 1.43 12.14
N THR A 573 -15.90 0.56 12.70
CA THR A 573 -15.59 -0.17 13.94
C THR A 573 -15.42 -1.65 13.61
N TYR A 574 -14.29 -2.20 14.03
CA TYR A 574 -13.93 -3.60 13.87
C TYR A 574 -13.96 -4.28 15.24
N SER A 575 -14.76 -5.34 15.38
CA SER A 575 -14.83 -6.11 16.63
C SER A 575 -13.62 -7.04 16.77
N LEU A 576 -13.01 -7.06 17.96
CA LEU A 576 -11.94 -7.97 18.37
C LEU A 576 -12.46 -9.26 19.03
N ASP A 577 -13.78 -9.37 19.27
CA ASP A 577 -14.38 -10.54 19.95
C ASP A 577 -14.57 -11.75 19.03
N SER A 578 -14.52 -11.56 17.72
CA SER A 578 -14.65 -12.67 16.77
C SER A 578 -13.46 -13.63 16.87
N ASN A 579 -13.73 -14.93 16.95
CA ASN A 579 -12.67 -15.94 17.08
C ASN A 579 -11.86 -16.18 15.80
N SER A 580 -12.27 -15.67 14.63
CA SER A 580 -11.65 -16.01 13.34
C SER A 580 -11.20 -14.81 12.47
N ILE A 581 -12.04 -13.79 12.27
CA ILE A 581 -11.69 -12.61 11.45
C ILE A 581 -12.36 -11.35 11.98
N LEU A 582 -11.78 -10.16 11.78
CA LEU A 582 -12.41 -8.92 12.22
C LEU A 582 -13.72 -8.76 11.46
N THR A 583 -14.79 -8.39 12.16
CA THR A 583 -16.06 -8.07 11.54
C THR A 583 -16.26 -6.57 11.58
N GLY A 584 -16.36 -5.98 10.39
CA GLY A 584 -16.66 -4.56 10.25
C GLY A 584 -18.14 -4.30 10.53
N MET A 585 -18.42 -3.41 11.46
CA MET A 585 -19.75 -2.85 11.69
C MET A 585 -19.74 -1.39 11.22
N LYS A 586 -20.92 -0.85 10.86
CA LYS A 586 -21.05 0.61 10.76
C LYS A 586 -20.69 1.17 12.15
N GLY A 587 -19.80 2.15 12.19
CA GLY A 587 -19.54 2.84 13.46
C GLY A 587 -20.83 3.45 13.97
N GLU A 588 -21.05 3.40 15.29
CA GLU A 588 -22.01 4.30 15.91
C GLU A 588 -21.47 5.71 15.68
N GLU A 589 -22.14 6.46 14.80
CA GLU A 589 -22.00 7.89 14.72
C GLU A 589 -22.53 8.43 16.06
N SER A 590 -21.62 8.79 16.96
CA SER A 590 -21.98 9.66 18.08
C SER A 590 -22.57 10.92 17.44
N GLY A 591 -23.84 11.18 17.75
CA GLY A 591 -24.62 12.25 17.15
C GLY A 591 -23.94 13.61 17.25
N GLU A 592 -24.31 14.46 16.28
CA GLU A 592 -23.93 15.86 16.12
C GLU A 592 -22.51 16.14 15.58
N ASP A 593 -22.25 15.69 14.35
CA ASP A 593 -21.47 16.53 13.42
C ASP A 593 -22.44 17.59 12.86
N GLU A 594 -22.53 18.73 13.54
CA GLU A 594 -22.96 19.97 12.89
C GLU A 594 -22.17 20.12 11.59
N LYS A 595 -22.89 20.28 10.48
CA LYS A 595 -22.37 20.61 9.15
C LYS A 595 -21.38 21.78 9.23
N LYS A 596 -20.09 21.49 9.42
CA LYS A 596 -19.04 22.47 9.14
C LYS A 596 -18.74 22.42 7.66
N SER A 597 -19.18 23.48 7.00
CA SER A 597 -18.82 23.85 5.65
C SER A 597 -17.29 23.97 5.51
N TYR A 598 -16.71 23.25 4.56
CA TYR A 598 -15.30 23.38 4.18
C TYR A 598 -15.22 23.56 2.67
N ILE A 599 -14.50 24.59 2.23
CA ILE A 599 -14.15 24.80 0.83
C ILE A 599 -12.65 24.57 0.73
N ARG A 600 -12.26 23.65 -0.14
CA ARG A 600 -10.89 23.54 -0.63
C ARG A 600 -10.89 24.00 -2.06
N SER A 601 -10.33 25.16 -2.32
CA SER A 601 -10.08 25.61 -3.68
C SER A 601 -8.71 25.15 -4.15
N GLN A 602 -8.64 24.63 -5.36
CA GLN A 602 -7.36 24.31 -6.02
C GLN A 602 -7.45 24.69 -7.49
N ASN A 603 -6.43 25.37 -7.98
CA ASN A 603 -6.34 25.74 -9.38
C ASN A 603 -5.36 24.82 -10.13
N TYR A 604 -5.76 24.36 -11.32
CA TYR A 604 -4.91 23.56 -12.20
C TYR A 604 -5.14 23.94 -13.68
N PRO A 605 -4.09 24.02 -14.52
CA PRO A 605 -2.67 23.95 -14.16
C PRO A 605 -2.18 25.15 -13.32
N ASN A 606 -1.16 24.93 -12.48
CA ASN A 606 -0.45 25.98 -11.75
C ASN A 606 1.02 25.58 -11.59
N PRO A 607 1.97 26.22 -12.28
CA PRO A 607 1.83 27.43 -13.11
C PRO A 607 1.03 27.20 -14.41
N PHE A 608 0.48 28.26 -15.01
CA PHE A 608 -0.25 28.17 -16.29
C PHE A 608 0.22 29.19 -17.34
N LYS A 609 0.03 28.83 -18.62
CA LYS A 609 0.39 29.68 -19.78
C LYS A 609 -0.83 30.32 -20.46
N GLU A 610 -1.89 29.55 -20.66
CA GLU A 610 -3.10 30.02 -21.39
C GLU A 610 -4.30 30.20 -20.46
N ALA A 611 -4.62 29.19 -19.64
CA ALA A 611 -5.69 29.27 -18.66
C ALA A 611 -5.45 28.32 -17.48
N THR A 612 -6.10 28.62 -16.35
CA THR A 612 -6.20 27.75 -15.17
C THR A 612 -7.66 27.60 -14.77
N THR A 613 -8.01 26.44 -14.24
CA THR A 613 -9.36 26.19 -13.70
C THR A 613 -9.28 26.07 -12.18
N ILE A 614 -10.06 26.88 -11.48
CA ILE A 614 -10.23 26.86 -10.03
C ILE A 614 -11.39 25.92 -9.71
N HIS A 615 -11.11 24.81 -9.07
CA HIS A 615 -12.12 23.88 -8.56
C HIS A 615 -12.44 24.23 -7.12
N TYR A 616 -13.73 24.31 -6.77
CA TYR A 616 -14.19 24.57 -5.41
C TYR A 616 -15.47 23.76 -5.11
N ARG A 617 -15.79 23.57 -3.84
CA ARG A 617 -16.97 22.81 -3.40
C ARG A 617 -17.87 23.69 -2.55
N LEU A 618 -19.17 23.64 -2.79
CA LEU A 618 -20.19 24.25 -1.94
C LEU A 618 -20.84 23.20 -1.03
N SER A 619 -20.92 23.52 0.26
CA SER A 619 -21.61 22.71 1.28
C SER A 619 -23.09 23.08 1.43
N GLU A 620 -23.47 24.30 1.04
CA GLU A 620 -24.82 24.85 1.10
C GLU A 620 -25.08 25.72 -0.15
N PRO A 621 -26.35 25.90 -0.56
CA PRO A 621 -26.67 26.73 -1.72
C PRO A 621 -26.36 28.20 -1.43
N GLY A 622 -25.83 28.92 -2.41
CA GLY A 622 -25.54 30.33 -2.23
C GLY A 622 -24.78 31.00 -3.36
N GLU A 623 -24.61 32.31 -3.23
CA GLU A 623 -23.90 33.12 -4.21
C GLU A 623 -22.39 32.98 -4.05
N VAL A 624 -21.70 32.67 -5.16
CA VAL A 624 -20.25 32.54 -5.20
C VAL A 624 -19.63 33.66 -6.03
N LYS A 625 -18.67 34.33 -5.40
CA LYS A 625 -17.89 35.41 -6.00
C LYS A 625 -16.40 35.09 -5.89
N ILE A 626 -15.68 35.17 -7.01
CA ILE A 626 -14.24 34.92 -7.04
C ILE A 626 -13.55 36.19 -7.52
N SER A 627 -12.68 36.75 -6.68
CA SER A 627 -11.93 37.98 -6.96
C SER A 627 -10.45 37.66 -7.09
N ILE A 628 -9.79 38.20 -8.10
CA ILE A 628 -8.37 37.97 -8.40
C ILE A 628 -7.59 39.25 -8.18
N TYR A 629 -6.44 39.14 -7.52
CA TYR A 629 -5.58 40.24 -7.10
C TYR A 629 -4.14 40.05 -7.59
N ASN A 630 -3.44 41.16 -7.87
CA ASN A 630 -1.99 41.13 -8.07
C ASN A 630 -1.24 41.11 -6.72
N ILE A 631 0.09 41.04 -6.75
CA ILE A 631 0.94 41.02 -5.53
C ILE A 631 0.83 42.28 -4.68
N ASN A 632 0.39 43.40 -5.25
CA ASN A 632 0.19 44.66 -4.55
C ASN A 632 -1.20 44.73 -3.88
N GLY A 633 -2.03 43.69 -4.04
CA GLY A 633 -3.39 43.63 -3.50
C GLY A 633 -4.43 44.36 -4.34
N GLU A 634 -4.09 44.79 -5.56
CA GLU A 634 -5.03 45.45 -6.47
C GLU A 634 -5.87 44.40 -7.19
N SER A 635 -7.20 44.61 -7.24
CA SER A 635 -8.14 43.73 -7.94
C SER A 635 -7.91 43.81 -9.46
N VAL A 636 -7.68 42.68 -10.11
CA VAL A 636 -7.42 42.59 -11.56
C VAL A 636 -8.55 41.93 -12.35
N LYS A 637 -9.35 41.06 -11.71
CA LYS A 637 -10.49 40.38 -12.35
C LYS A 637 -11.49 39.88 -11.32
N GLU A 638 -12.78 40.03 -11.61
CA GLU A 638 -13.85 39.37 -10.88
C GLU A 638 -14.50 38.29 -11.76
N LEU A 639 -14.58 37.06 -11.25
CA LEU A 639 -15.25 35.93 -11.89
C LEU A 639 -16.54 35.64 -11.11
N ARG A 640 -17.67 36.01 -11.69
CA ARG A 640 -18.99 35.78 -11.09
C ARG A 640 -19.49 34.40 -11.45
N ALA A 641 -19.62 33.53 -10.44
CA ALA A 641 -20.20 32.20 -10.61
C ALA A 641 -21.71 32.16 -10.30
N GLY A 642 -22.24 33.17 -9.59
CA GLY A 642 -23.67 33.33 -9.32
C GLY A 642 -24.18 32.43 -8.19
N PHE A 643 -25.50 32.27 -8.10
CA PHE A 643 -26.14 31.38 -7.12
C PHE A 643 -26.03 29.92 -7.57
N LEU A 644 -25.44 29.08 -6.72
CA LEU A 644 -25.14 27.69 -7.03
C LEU A 644 -25.64 26.74 -5.92
N MET A 645 -26.05 25.54 -6.32
CA MET A 645 -26.48 24.46 -5.40
C MET A 645 -25.27 23.75 -4.77
N PRO A 646 -25.43 23.02 -3.64
CA PRO A 646 -24.34 22.23 -3.04
C PRO A 646 -23.75 21.24 -4.04
N GLY A 647 -22.43 21.15 -4.11
CA GLY A 647 -21.74 20.34 -5.12
C GLY A 647 -20.34 20.85 -5.46
N ILE A 648 -19.67 20.17 -6.39
CA ILE A 648 -18.37 20.58 -6.92
C ILE A 648 -18.63 21.51 -8.12
N HIS A 649 -17.95 22.65 -8.13
CA HIS A 649 -18.04 23.67 -9.15
C HIS A 649 -16.65 24.04 -9.64
N GLN A 650 -16.59 24.68 -10.80
CA GLN A 650 -15.33 25.14 -11.37
C GLN A 650 -15.50 26.48 -12.08
N VAL A 651 -14.47 27.31 -12.05
CA VAL A 651 -14.38 28.51 -12.89
C VAL A 651 -13.02 28.55 -13.58
N THR A 652 -13.00 28.91 -14.85
CA THR A 652 -11.76 29.02 -15.63
C THR A 652 -11.38 30.48 -15.77
N TRP A 653 -10.08 30.75 -15.62
CA TRP A 653 -9.48 32.06 -15.84
C TRP A 653 -8.36 31.96 -16.88
N ASP A 654 -8.34 32.90 -17.82
CA ASP A 654 -7.44 32.96 -18.97
C ASP A 654 -6.25 33.93 -18.78
N GLY A 655 -6.03 34.40 -17.55
CA GLY A 655 -4.94 35.32 -17.23
C GLY A 655 -5.08 36.73 -17.80
N ARG A 656 -6.31 37.15 -18.12
CA ARG A 656 -6.64 38.53 -18.54
C ARG A 656 -7.28 39.36 -17.43
N ASN A 657 -7.08 40.67 -17.47
CA ASN A 657 -7.73 41.62 -16.56
C ASN A 657 -9.19 41.92 -16.96
N GLU A 658 -9.86 42.83 -16.25
CA GLU A 658 -11.23 43.25 -16.59
C GLU A 658 -11.37 43.87 -17.99
N SER A 659 -10.38 44.63 -18.43
CA SER A 659 -10.34 45.26 -19.77
C SER A 659 -10.06 44.26 -20.91
N GLY A 660 -9.75 43.00 -20.59
CA GLY A 660 -9.41 41.96 -21.57
C GLY A 660 -7.93 41.92 -21.96
N ASP A 661 -7.09 42.73 -21.33
CA ASP A 661 -5.66 42.77 -21.56
C ASP A 661 -4.95 41.62 -20.86
N ASN A 662 -3.85 41.20 -21.48
CA ASN A 662 -2.99 40.15 -20.98
C ASN A 662 -2.17 40.60 -19.77
N LEU A 663 -2.26 39.87 -18.66
CA LEU A 663 -1.41 40.09 -17.48
C LEU A 663 0.00 39.54 -17.67
N SER A 664 1.01 40.20 -17.09
CA SER A 664 2.41 39.78 -17.11
C SER A 664 2.65 38.46 -16.37
N SER A 665 3.74 37.76 -16.69
CA SER A 665 4.23 36.64 -15.88
C SER A 665 4.43 37.08 -14.43
N GLY A 666 3.97 36.29 -13.46
CA GLY A 666 4.00 36.66 -12.06
C GLY A 666 3.03 35.91 -11.18
N VAL A 667 3.12 36.14 -9.87
CA VAL A 667 2.23 35.56 -8.87
C VAL A 667 0.97 36.41 -8.75
N TYR A 668 -0.19 35.78 -8.73
CA TYR A 668 -1.48 36.41 -8.47
C TYR A 668 -2.18 35.64 -7.35
N ALA A 669 -3.13 36.26 -6.65
CA ALA A 669 -3.95 35.61 -5.65
C ALA A 669 -5.42 35.62 -6.06
N TYR A 670 -6.19 34.65 -5.60
CA TYR A 670 -7.65 34.73 -5.65
C TYR A 670 -8.27 34.56 -4.28
N LEU A 671 -9.46 35.13 -4.14
CA LEU A 671 -10.32 35.03 -2.97
C LEU A 671 -11.69 34.53 -3.43
N ILE A 672 -12.16 33.42 -2.87
CA ILE A 672 -13.50 32.88 -3.11
C ILE A 672 -14.37 33.23 -1.92
N HIS A 673 -15.42 34.00 -2.16
CA HIS A 673 -16.47 34.30 -1.20
C HIS A 673 -17.68 33.41 -1.46
N THR A 674 -18.14 32.77 -0.40
CA THR A 674 -19.41 32.03 -0.35
C THR A 674 -20.17 32.44 0.91
N PRO A 675 -21.45 32.07 1.10
CA PRO A 675 -22.17 32.40 2.32
C PRO A 675 -21.53 31.79 3.58
N ALA A 676 -20.90 30.62 3.44
CA ALA A 676 -20.45 29.81 4.56
C ALA A 676 -19.04 30.19 5.05
N LEU A 677 -18.15 30.57 4.13
CA LEU A 677 -16.76 30.93 4.41
C LEU A 677 -16.06 31.60 3.22
N ILE A 678 -14.85 32.13 3.50
CA ILE A 678 -13.92 32.70 2.52
C ILE A 678 -12.69 31.78 2.41
N ASP A 679 -12.30 31.42 1.19
CA ASP A 679 -11.08 30.64 0.90
C ASP A 679 -10.18 31.40 -0.08
N SER A 680 -8.88 31.10 -0.08
CA SER A 680 -7.91 31.81 -0.94
C SER A 680 -6.86 30.87 -1.53
N GLY A 681 -6.32 31.25 -2.69
CA GLY A 681 -5.22 30.54 -3.33
C GLY A 681 -4.36 31.45 -4.19
N LYS A 682 -3.32 30.89 -4.81
CA LYS A 682 -2.35 31.63 -5.62
C LYS A 682 -2.20 31.03 -7.01
N PHE A 683 -1.98 31.88 -8.00
CA PHE A 683 -1.61 31.53 -9.36
C PHE A 683 -0.15 31.87 -9.64
N LEU A 684 0.50 31.14 -10.55
CA LEU A 684 1.70 31.58 -11.24
C LEU A 684 1.43 31.60 -12.75
N ILE A 685 1.49 32.78 -13.36
CA ILE A 685 1.40 32.96 -14.82
C ILE A 685 2.81 32.89 -15.41
N VAL A 686 2.99 32.10 -16.48
CA VAL A 686 4.25 31.99 -17.23
C VAL A 686 3.97 32.25 -18.71
N ARG A 687 4.33 33.44 -19.20
CA ARG A 687 4.17 33.88 -20.59
C ARG A 687 5.41 33.63 -21.44
#